data_AF-A0AAN7MWV6-F1
#
_entry.id   AF-A0AAN7MWV6-F1
#
_cell.length_a   1.000
_cell.length_b   1.000
_cell.length_c   1.000
_cell.angle_alpha   90.00
_cell.angle_beta   90.00
_cell.angle_gamma   90.00
#
_symmetry.space_group_name_H-M   'P 1'
#
loop_
_entity.id
_entity.type
_entity.pdbx_description
1 polymer ?
#
loop_
_entity_poly.entity_id
_entity_poly.type
_entity_poly.pdbx_seq_one_letter_code
_entity_poly.pdbx_strand_id
1 'polypeptide(L)'
;MDFPFHFQSAWLLDLQDDFLISLYSCLTPNPASAMDPEYSVLFFSKYDVKKLLAALTMFSQRFSHVPLSLEWKMIFINGLWEKMLQVPDIDSPSVLSQWVHEGLQPFLVEPKVFACLRAKNVLCETFQMIVAALNDIYSDLPVEEQRNLYTGIKYYLIQDGSNQKCYSAAVPGLNSTAWFENYLGSFLEHATVRDLQLFGDEPTLQKFARDPVNIQMISNLTLLRETAVYYTSLLTSGPGFPLSSLPDRFVCYLSPSAVSNLSRDDALSLAQRISKNCPLNLTHRGTTREGAPSSLTTEELQVASSLVRNFEHFPPAVLRALGQAAVGLSISDIENGISDKDLEASIPALGEVRGWNAEQSSAIINRLLSSGYQIPDGRSLAKLGSLVAGLNSSTLQSLSPEVILEAIKLPEFVQQTVTLPSALKKTFVEKISSSVGNPADLVKYIPDALASYIPKSSLVFGEEKPSIQDLNSKMWTREQAAMFFSDVIKREPDFSRLSQSVLQGFTCGAANEVGAERFQELAKVMKKKNVKLGEDQLSCLVKMVTLHGIPKDLDSYPKDLLLFLSPSDYAATGSCRQYFANIGKANLDVLQRESPQRKELLLEALACLKIPGTRVNEENAEILGRLVCDLGGEYIRSSGGKLLKQLSQCESFLPDQEEAIRSVISSGNTTFGPPVAWSAFTLNELSGLIPVFDHSILQKIPKNALTLWLKNFAHDSRLSREQLATIVEELLPTRHKRADGCPPEKQITEMVLNDDLMPIYYTPEELHACLKNVTLENHLSQILTYPFSIQQLAVLKRNLDETYPDGYPANLLPKLGPLISFVTPEDISKWKITSADVLAVLLKNEPSDDQASAIIKQYVGLGNALNATALNAIGTKYVCLLNVVELDMIDSSTLRLASLNPSACSQITKDILYAKAKHAFSDQRYSPTYYELIEPYLGGAPSVDLRALSKENVNMEVSTFAKLRRDSLMSLTPSEVQGLLGMNLGDLKKWQNESPIWEWVQTQKQSELDKLHVGLAGGTQEGYMNIVKPEFQST
;
A
#
# COMPACT_ATOMS: atom_id res chain seq x y z
N MET A 1 -48.50 23.88 -48.51
CA MET A 1 -49.83 23.24 -48.45
C MET A 1 -50.20 23.17 -46.99
N ASP A 2 -51.16 23.99 -46.58
CA ASP A 2 -51.71 23.98 -45.23
C ASP A 2 -52.33 22.61 -44.92
N PHE A 3 -51.88 22.00 -43.83
CA PHE A 3 -52.62 20.94 -43.14
C PHE A 3 -52.74 21.34 -41.66
N PRO A 4 -53.94 21.68 -41.18
CA PRO A 4 -54.18 21.99 -39.78
C PRO A 4 -54.44 20.69 -39.02
N PHE A 5 -53.51 20.24 -38.18
CA PHE A 5 -53.83 19.23 -37.17
C PHE A 5 -54.33 19.92 -35.91
N HIS A 6 -55.64 20.14 -35.85
CA HIS A 6 -56.38 20.14 -34.60
C HIS A 6 -56.26 18.74 -33.99
N PHE A 7 -55.32 18.52 -33.07
CA PHE A 7 -55.45 17.41 -32.13
C PHE A 7 -56.61 17.73 -31.19
N GLN A 8 -57.77 17.10 -31.45
CA GLN A 8 -58.89 17.09 -30.52
C GLN A 8 -58.43 16.50 -29.17
N SER A 9 -58.78 17.18 -28.09
CA SER A 9 -58.39 16.91 -26.70
C SER A 9 -59.00 15.64 -26.08
N ALA A 10 -59.69 14.79 -26.84
CA ALA A 10 -60.40 13.64 -26.29
C ALA A 10 -59.54 12.37 -26.13
N TRP A 11 -58.39 12.28 -26.82
CA TRP A 11 -57.69 11.00 -27.03
C TRP A 11 -56.72 10.71 -25.87
N LEU A 12 -56.19 11.76 -25.26
CA LEU A 12 -55.31 11.70 -24.08
C LEU A 12 -56.07 11.35 -22.80
N LEU A 13 -57.39 11.58 -22.75
CA LEU A 13 -58.27 11.24 -21.61
C LEU A 13 -58.60 9.73 -21.54
N ASP A 14 -58.42 9.01 -22.66
CA ASP A 14 -58.69 7.57 -22.84
C ASP A 14 -57.43 6.69 -22.79
N LEU A 15 -56.26 7.25 -22.45
CA LEU A 15 -55.06 6.45 -22.24
C LEU A 15 -55.24 5.52 -21.03
N GLN A 16 -54.95 4.24 -21.21
CA GLN A 16 -54.95 3.24 -20.15
C GLN A 16 -53.82 3.50 -19.15
N ASP A 17 -54.02 3.05 -17.90
CA ASP A 17 -53.07 3.26 -16.80
C ASP A 17 -51.69 2.63 -17.07
N ASP A 18 -51.58 1.66 -17.99
CA ASP A 18 -50.33 0.99 -18.40
C ASP A 18 -49.64 1.62 -19.62
N PHE A 19 -50.13 2.76 -20.12
CA PHE A 19 -49.62 3.39 -21.33
C PHE A 19 -48.12 3.73 -21.25
N LEU A 20 -47.64 4.28 -20.13
CA LEU A 20 -46.21 4.59 -19.93
C LEU A 20 -45.34 3.32 -19.97
N ILE A 21 -45.89 2.18 -19.51
CA ILE A 21 -45.20 0.88 -19.57
C ILE A 21 -45.07 0.42 -21.02
N SER A 22 -46.13 0.59 -21.82
CA SER A 22 -46.15 0.19 -23.22
C SER A 22 -45.21 1.03 -24.10
N LEU A 23 -44.93 2.28 -23.71
CA LEU A 23 -43.95 3.14 -24.39
C LEU A 23 -42.50 2.76 -24.10
N TYR A 24 -42.22 2.02 -23.03
CA TYR A 24 -40.85 1.81 -22.54
C TYR A 24 -39.86 1.30 -23.60
N SER A 25 -40.28 0.36 -24.46
CA SER A 25 -39.42 -0.16 -25.55
C SER A 25 -39.00 0.90 -26.58
N CYS A 26 -39.74 2.00 -26.66
CA CYS A 26 -39.44 3.15 -27.52
C CYS A 26 -38.58 4.21 -26.80
N LEU A 27 -38.44 4.12 -25.48
CA LEU A 27 -37.73 5.08 -24.63
C LEU A 27 -36.30 4.64 -24.23
N THR A 28 -35.92 3.41 -24.58
CA THR A 28 -34.59 2.86 -24.35
C THR A 28 -33.50 3.39 -25.30
N PRO A 29 -33.73 3.59 -26.62
CA PRO A 29 -32.77 4.29 -27.47
C PRO A 29 -32.89 5.82 -27.34
N ASN A 30 -31.79 6.54 -27.55
CA ASN A 30 -31.80 8.00 -27.63
C ASN A 30 -32.80 8.47 -28.70
N PRO A 31 -33.54 9.57 -28.47
CA PRO A 31 -34.50 10.08 -29.46
C PRO A 31 -33.74 10.47 -30.75
N ALA A 32 -34.32 10.12 -31.90
CA ALA A 32 -33.71 10.35 -33.21
C ALA A 32 -33.57 11.84 -33.58
N SER A 33 -34.23 12.74 -32.84
CA SER A 33 -34.14 14.19 -32.94
C SER A 33 -34.27 14.83 -31.56
N ALA A 34 -33.72 16.03 -31.38
CA ALA A 34 -33.94 16.82 -30.17
C ALA A 34 -35.43 17.19 -30.09
N MET A 35 -36.21 16.48 -29.26
CA MET A 35 -37.58 16.88 -28.95
C MET A 35 -37.56 18.14 -28.10
N ASP A 36 -38.36 19.14 -28.51
CA ASP A 36 -38.56 20.35 -27.72
C ASP A 36 -39.26 20.00 -26.39
N PRO A 37 -38.72 20.43 -25.22
CA PRO A 37 -39.37 20.28 -23.92
C PRO A 37 -40.84 20.72 -23.89
N GLU A 38 -41.23 21.70 -24.72
CA GLU A 38 -42.60 22.20 -24.80
C GLU A 38 -43.61 21.11 -25.21
N TYR A 39 -43.20 20.12 -26.01
CA TYR A 39 -44.09 19.02 -26.39
C TYR A 39 -44.41 18.10 -25.21
N SER A 40 -43.44 17.87 -24.32
CA SER A 40 -43.66 17.09 -23.11
C SER A 40 -44.60 17.82 -22.14
N VAL A 41 -44.39 19.13 -21.96
CA VAL A 41 -45.28 19.98 -21.15
C VAL A 41 -46.69 19.97 -21.72
N LEU A 42 -46.85 20.14 -23.03
CA LEU A 42 -48.16 20.07 -23.69
C LEU A 42 -48.80 18.70 -23.51
N PHE A 43 -48.04 17.62 -23.68
CA PHE A 43 -48.50 16.24 -23.52
C PHE A 43 -49.04 15.98 -22.10
N PHE A 44 -48.24 16.26 -21.07
CA PHE A 44 -48.64 16.04 -19.68
C PHE A 44 -49.69 17.04 -19.17
N SER A 45 -49.74 18.27 -19.71
CA SER A 45 -50.75 19.26 -19.34
C SER A 45 -52.19 18.75 -19.57
N LYS A 46 -52.39 17.92 -20.60
CA LYS A 46 -53.69 17.40 -21.01
C LYS A 46 -54.07 16.08 -20.33
N TYR A 47 -53.16 15.47 -19.57
CA TYR A 47 -53.40 14.21 -18.86
C TYR A 47 -54.13 14.49 -17.52
N ASP A 48 -55.06 13.63 -17.12
CA ASP A 48 -55.74 13.74 -15.81
C ASP A 48 -54.76 13.44 -14.66
N VAL A 49 -54.74 14.28 -13.62
CA VAL A 49 -53.74 14.19 -12.53
C VAL A 49 -53.80 12.84 -11.79
N LYS A 50 -55.00 12.29 -11.54
CA LYS A 50 -55.15 11.04 -10.79
C LYS A 50 -54.76 9.84 -11.64
N LYS A 51 -55.15 9.83 -12.91
CA LYS A 51 -54.72 8.80 -13.86
C LYS A 51 -53.21 8.86 -14.12
N LEU A 52 -52.63 10.06 -14.21
CA LEU A 52 -51.19 10.24 -14.44
C LEU A 52 -50.39 9.67 -13.29
N LEU A 53 -50.79 9.98 -12.05
CA LEU A 53 -50.14 9.43 -10.87
C LEU A 53 -50.23 7.91 -10.85
N ALA A 54 -51.42 7.32 -11.09
CA ALA A 54 -51.57 5.86 -11.17
C ALA A 54 -50.68 5.22 -12.26
N ALA A 55 -50.59 5.85 -13.44
CA ALA A 55 -49.74 5.37 -14.52
C ALA A 55 -48.24 5.47 -14.21
N LEU A 56 -47.83 6.56 -13.54
CA LEU A 56 -46.46 6.73 -13.06
C LEU A 56 -46.12 5.74 -11.95
N THR A 57 -47.07 5.45 -11.04
CA THR A 57 -46.92 4.43 -9.99
C THR A 57 -46.68 3.04 -10.60
N MET A 58 -47.49 2.64 -11.59
CA MET A 58 -47.28 1.37 -12.29
C MET A 58 -45.95 1.34 -13.07
N PHE A 59 -45.56 2.47 -13.66
CA PHE A 59 -44.29 2.60 -14.36
C PHE A 59 -43.09 2.48 -13.40
N SER A 60 -43.11 3.19 -12.28
CA SER A 60 -42.07 3.18 -11.26
C SER A 60 -41.90 1.78 -10.65
N GLN A 61 -43.00 1.11 -10.28
CA GLN A 61 -42.97 -0.26 -9.74
C GLN A 61 -42.32 -1.28 -10.69
N ARG A 62 -42.41 -1.05 -12.01
CA ARG A 62 -41.89 -1.99 -13.02
C ARG A 62 -40.48 -1.62 -13.50
N PHE A 63 -40.10 -0.35 -13.44
CA PHE A 63 -38.87 0.17 -14.06
C PHE A 63 -37.97 0.98 -13.11
N SER A 64 -38.19 0.91 -11.80
CA SER A 64 -37.41 1.63 -10.77
C SER A 64 -35.89 1.52 -10.89
N HIS A 65 -35.37 0.46 -11.51
CA HIS A 65 -33.93 0.19 -11.67
C HIS A 65 -33.49 -0.01 -13.12
N VAL A 66 -34.32 0.34 -14.11
CA VAL A 66 -34.01 0.09 -15.53
C VAL A 66 -33.59 1.40 -16.21
N PRO A 67 -32.44 1.46 -16.90
CA PRO A 67 -31.91 2.72 -17.40
C PRO A 67 -32.72 3.25 -18.59
N LEU A 68 -33.44 4.34 -18.37
CA LEU A 68 -33.90 5.25 -19.42
C LEU A 68 -32.73 6.09 -19.94
N SER A 69 -32.78 6.46 -21.23
CA SER A 69 -31.81 7.41 -21.79
C SER A 69 -31.90 8.78 -21.10
N LEU A 70 -30.78 9.48 -21.00
CA LEU A 70 -30.69 10.79 -20.35
C LEU A 70 -31.66 11.81 -20.97
N GLU A 71 -31.74 11.82 -22.29
CA GLU A 71 -32.59 12.73 -23.05
C GLU A 71 -34.07 12.50 -22.72
N TRP A 72 -34.50 11.23 -22.63
CA TRP A 72 -35.87 10.91 -22.24
C TRP A 72 -36.18 11.29 -20.80
N LYS A 73 -35.26 11.03 -19.84
CA LYS A 73 -35.45 11.47 -18.45
C LYS A 73 -35.68 12.98 -18.36
N MET A 74 -34.89 13.78 -19.09
CA MET A 74 -35.03 15.24 -19.13
C MET A 74 -36.32 15.71 -19.82
N ILE A 75 -36.71 15.06 -20.92
CA ILE A 75 -37.96 15.39 -21.62
C ILE A 75 -39.16 15.11 -20.71
N PHE A 76 -39.23 13.90 -20.13
CA PHE A 76 -40.34 13.49 -19.27
C PHE A 76 -40.43 14.35 -18.01
N ILE A 77 -39.31 14.55 -17.31
CA ILE A 77 -39.35 15.34 -16.07
C ILE A 77 -39.83 16.77 -16.32
N ASN A 78 -39.46 17.41 -17.45
CA ASN A 78 -39.92 18.77 -17.75
C ASN A 78 -41.45 18.89 -17.81
N GLY A 79 -42.12 17.93 -18.47
CA GLY A 79 -43.58 17.96 -18.58
C GLY A 79 -44.29 17.44 -17.33
N LEU A 80 -43.72 16.40 -16.69
CA LEU A 80 -44.23 15.86 -15.43
C LEU A 80 -44.13 16.88 -14.29
N TRP A 81 -43.03 17.64 -14.22
CA TRP A 81 -42.81 18.67 -13.22
C TRP A 81 -43.83 19.81 -13.32
N GLU A 82 -44.02 20.35 -14.52
CA GLU A 82 -45.03 21.40 -14.78
C GLU A 82 -46.45 20.93 -14.44
N LYS A 83 -46.75 19.64 -14.66
CA LYS A 83 -48.04 19.06 -14.31
C LYS A 83 -48.20 18.84 -12.82
N MET A 84 -47.14 18.41 -12.14
CA MET A 84 -47.10 18.22 -10.69
C MET A 84 -47.34 19.56 -9.96
N LEU A 85 -46.72 20.65 -10.41
CA LEU A 85 -46.91 21.99 -9.82
C LEU A 85 -48.35 22.52 -9.96
N GLN A 86 -49.15 21.96 -10.86
CA GLN A 86 -50.57 22.33 -11.05
C GLN A 86 -51.52 21.51 -10.17
N VAL A 87 -51.00 20.58 -9.36
CA VAL A 87 -51.81 19.74 -8.46
C VAL A 87 -52.22 20.55 -7.22
N PRO A 88 -53.52 20.59 -6.88
CA PRO A 88 -53.98 21.22 -5.64
C PRO A 88 -53.30 20.57 -4.42
N ASP A 89 -52.90 21.39 -3.45
CA ASP A 89 -52.22 20.94 -2.22
C ASP A 89 -50.88 20.21 -2.47
N ILE A 90 -50.20 20.48 -3.59
CA ILE A 90 -48.85 19.92 -3.85
C ILE A 90 -47.83 20.35 -2.80
N ASP A 91 -48.03 21.50 -2.16
CA ASP A 91 -47.21 21.97 -1.03
C ASP A 91 -47.47 21.17 0.26
N SER A 92 -48.44 20.25 0.28
CA SER A 92 -48.65 19.34 1.41
C SER A 92 -47.65 18.19 1.36
N PRO A 93 -46.98 17.86 2.48
CA PRO A 93 -45.99 16.78 2.51
C PRO A 93 -46.51 15.43 2.00
N SER A 94 -47.78 15.11 2.28
CA SER A 94 -48.39 13.84 1.85
C SER A 94 -48.57 13.74 0.34
N VAL A 95 -48.93 14.84 -0.34
CA VAL A 95 -49.17 14.82 -1.79
C VAL A 95 -47.85 14.85 -2.55
N LEU A 96 -46.88 15.66 -2.12
CA LEU A 96 -45.56 15.69 -2.73
C LEU A 96 -44.81 14.38 -2.55
N SER A 97 -44.82 13.81 -1.35
CA SER A 97 -44.20 12.52 -1.06
C SER A 97 -44.78 11.43 -1.96
N GLN A 98 -46.11 11.38 -2.13
CA GLN A 98 -46.74 10.42 -3.03
C GLN A 98 -46.26 10.56 -4.49
N TRP A 99 -46.12 11.79 -5.00
CA TRP A 99 -45.62 12.02 -6.37
C TRP A 99 -44.15 11.66 -6.55
N VAL A 100 -43.30 11.99 -5.58
CA VAL A 100 -41.86 11.71 -5.62
C VAL A 100 -41.59 10.21 -5.43
N HIS A 101 -42.24 9.58 -4.45
CA HIS A 101 -42.09 8.18 -4.09
C HIS A 101 -42.70 7.24 -5.13
N GLU A 102 -43.95 7.48 -5.53
CA GLU A 102 -44.66 6.55 -6.40
C GLU A 102 -44.39 6.84 -7.88
N GLY A 103 -44.18 8.09 -8.29
CA GLY A 103 -44.22 8.45 -9.71
C GLY A 103 -42.92 8.97 -10.36
N LEU A 104 -42.16 9.81 -9.64
CA LEU A 104 -41.03 10.55 -10.24
C LEU A 104 -39.66 9.91 -10.00
N GLN A 105 -39.55 8.95 -9.09
CA GLN A 105 -38.29 8.29 -8.74
C GLN A 105 -37.44 7.90 -9.96
N PRO A 106 -37.94 7.17 -10.98
CA PRO A 106 -37.11 6.72 -12.12
C PRO A 106 -36.50 7.86 -12.95
N PHE A 107 -37.09 9.05 -12.85
CA PHE A 107 -36.69 10.24 -13.58
C PHE A 107 -35.75 11.14 -12.77
N LEU A 108 -35.78 11.06 -11.43
CA LEU A 108 -35.00 11.93 -10.53
C LEU A 108 -33.57 11.44 -10.26
N VAL A 109 -33.26 10.18 -10.57
CA VAL A 109 -31.94 9.53 -10.34
C VAL A 109 -30.76 10.20 -11.07
N GLU A 110 -31.01 11.13 -11.98
CA GLU A 110 -29.97 11.78 -12.79
C GLU A 110 -29.61 13.20 -12.28
N PRO A 111 -28.32 13.52 -12.04
CA PRO A 111 -27.92 14.81 -11.48
C PRO A 111 -28.36 16.03 -12.31
N LYS A 112 -28.46 15.87 -13.63
CA LYS A 112 -28.86 16.94 -14.57
C LYS A 112 -30.30 17.43 -14.38
N VAL A 113 -31.16 16.62 -13.74
CA VAL A 113 -32.55 16.99 -13.45
C VAL A 113 -32.63 18.12 -12.43
N PHE A 114 -31.69 18.16 -11.47
CA PHE A 114 -31.58 19.25 -10.51
C PHE A 114 -31.15 20.58 -11.17
N ALA A 115 -30.54 20.53 -12.36
CA ALA A 115 -30.32 21.72 -13.17
C ALA A 115 -31.62 22.26 -13.79
N CYS A 116 -32.62 21.41 -14.03
CA CYS A 116 -33.96 21.87 -14.40
C CYS A 116 -34.69 22.50 -13.20
N LEU A 117 -34.63 21.87 -12.01
CA LEU A 117 -35.18 22.46 -10.77
C LEU A 117 -34.61 23.85 -10.52
N ARG A 118 -33.30 24.04 -10.76
CA ARG A 118 -32.67 25.36 -10.83
C ARG A 118 -33.36 26.26 -11.85
N ALA A 119 -33.39 25.83 -13.12
CA ALA A 119 -33.86 26.67 -14.24
C ALA A 119 -35.30 27.17 -14.03
N LYS A 120 -36.08 26.45 -13.21
CA LYS A 120 -37.45 26.78 -12.82
C LYS A 120 -37.58 27.62 -11.54
N ASN A 121 -36.48 28.06 -10.94
CA ASN A 121 -36.46 28.88 -9.72
C ASN A 121 -37.28 28.27 -8.57
N VAL A 122 -37.14 26.96 -8.35
CA VAL A 122 -37.77 26.29 -7.19
C VAL A 122 -37.35 27.01 -5.89
N LEU A 123 -38.29 27.21 -4.97
CA LEU A 123 -38.02 27.86 -3.69
C LEU A 123 -37.34 26.88 -2.73
N CYS A 124 -36.53 27.41 -1.80
CA CYS A 124 -35.81 26.60 -0.82
C CYS A 124 -36.73 25.76 0.07
N GLU A 125 -37.91 26.27 0.43
CA GLU A 125 -38.91 25.54 1.22
C GLU A 125 -39.47 24.34 0.44
N THR A 126 -39.81 24.52 -0.84
CA THR A 126 -40.23 23.43 -1.73
C THR A 126 -39.09 22.42 -1.93
N PHE A 127 -37.85 22.89 -2.07
CA PHE A 127 -36.69 22.01 -2.23
C PHE A 127 -36.42 21.15 -0.99
N GLN A 128 -36.59 21.69 0.21
CA GLN A 128 -36.52 20.93 1.47
C GLN A 128 -37.52 19.76 1.47
N MET A 129 -38.75 19.98 0.98
CA MET A 129 -39.75 18.91 0.92
C MET A 129 -39.37 17.82 -0.10
N ILE A 130 -38.73 18.19 -1.22
CA ILE A 130 -38.20 17.21 -2.20
C ILE A 130 -37.10 16.37 -1.56
N VAL A 131 -36.15 17.00 -0.87
CA VAL A 131 -35.04 16.29 -0.20
C VAL A 131 -35.59 15.35 0.87
N ALA A 132 -36.58 15.78 1.66
CA ALA A 132 -37.24 14.92 2.65
C ALA A 132 -37.85 13.67 2.02
N ALA A 133 -38.60 13.82 0.92
CA ALA A 133 -39.18 12.68 0.20
C ALA A 133 -38.13 11.75 -0.42
N LEU A 134 -37.02 12.29 -0.92
CA LEU A 134 -35.89 11.49 -1.43
C LEU A 134 -35.14 10.78 -0.29
N ASN A 135 -35.07 11.39 0.89
CA ASN A 135 -34.42 10.81 2.05
C ASN A 135 -35.16 9.57 2.56
N ASP A 136 -36.49 9.54 2.49
CA ASP A 136 -37.31 8.40 2.90
C ASP A 136 -37.01 7.12 2.10
N ILE A 137 -36.60 7.25 0.84
CA ILE A 137 -36.24 6.12 -0.04
C ILE A 137 -34.75 5.82 -0.07
N TYR A 138 -33.92 6.57 0.65
CA TYR A 138 -32.45 6.49 0.55
C TYR A 138 -31.92 5.06 0.69
N SER A 139 -32.47 4.30 1.65
CA SER A 139 -32.06 2.92 1.95
C SER A 139 -32.43 1.91 0.86
N ASP A 140 -33.42 2.23 0.02
CA ASP A 140 -33.91 1.38 -1.07
C ASP A 140 -33.15 1.63 -2.40
N LEU A 141 -32.33 2.67 -2.46
CA LEU A 141 -31.60 3.08 -3.66
C LEU A 141 -30.24 2.37 -3.79
N PRO A 142 -29.83 1.96 -5.00
CA PRO A 142 -28.46 1.54 -5.27
C PRO A 142 -27.44 2.66 -4.99
N VAL A 143 -26.23 2.28 -4.56
CA VAL A 143 -25.15 3.23 -4.19
C VAL A 143 -24.83 4.26 -5.28
N GLU A 144 -24.84 3.86 -6.55
CA GLU A 144 -24.61 4.78 -7.67
C GLU A 144 -25.74 5.81 -7.83
N GLU A 145 -26.98 5.42 -7.56
CA GLU A 145 -28.14 6.34 -7.60
C GLU A 145 -28.10 7.32 -6.43
N GLN A 146 -27.71 6.87 -5.24
CA GLN A 146 -27.50 7.74 -4.08
C GLN A 146 -26.45 8.82 -4.37
N ARG A 147 -25.32 8.44 -5.00
CA ARG A 147 -24.25 9.37 -5.42
C ARG A 147 -24.73 10.38 -6.46
N ASN A 148 -25.52 9.93 -7.43
CA ASN A 148 -26.07 10.79 -8.46
C ASN A 148 -27.05 11.82 -7.89
N LEU A 149 -27.96 11.38 -7.02
CA LEU A 149 -28.89 12.28 -6.32
C LEU A 149 -28.14 13.30 -5.46
N TYR A 150 -27.13 12.86 -4.70
CA TYR A 150 -26.27 13.78 -3.95
C TYR A 150 -25.62 14.83 -4.86
N THR A 151 -25.08 14.41 -6.01
CA THR A 151 -24.47 15.32 -7.00
C THR A 151 -25.47 16.36 -7.51
N GLY A 152 -26.72 15.94 -7.73
CA GLY A 152 -27.82 16.82 -8.12
C GLY A 152 -28.20 17.83 -7.03
N ILE A 153 -28.41 17.35 -5.80
CA ILE A 153 -28.70 18.17 -4.62
C ILE A 153 -27.61 19.24 -4.43
N LYS A 154 -26.34 18.81 -4.46
CA LYS A 154 -25.17 19.68 -4.40
C LYS A 154 -25.20 20.75 -5.50
N TYR A 155 -25.50 20.37 -6.74
CA TYR A 155 -25.56 21.30 -7.87
C TYR A 155 -26.62 22.40 -7.67
N TYR A 156 -27.76 22.08 -7.05
CA TYR A 156 -28.80 23.05 -6.74
C TYR A 156 -28.33 24.08 -5.69
N LEU A 157 -27.61 23.62 -4.66
CA LEU A 157 -27.22 24.43 -3.50
C LEU A 157 -26.07 25.44 -3.77
N ILE A 158 -25.20 25.24 -4.76
CA ILE A 158 -23.90 25.97 -4.89
C ILE A 158 -23.92 27.21 -5.83
N GLN A 159 -25.07 27.61 -6.35
CA GLN A 159 -25.13 28.26 -7.66
C GLN A 159 -24.73 29.72 -7.84
N ASP A 160 -24.61 30.52 -6.79
CA ASP A 160 -24.52 31.98 -6.94
C ASP A 160 -23.24 32.57 -6.34
N GLY A 161 -22.25 31.74 -6.01
CA GLY A 161 -21.03 32.18 -5.31
C GLY A 161 -21.29 32.75 -3.90
N SER A 162 -22.53 32.68 -3.43
CA SER A 162 -22.92 32.93 -2.04
C SER A 162 -22.76 31.64 -1.26
N ASN A 163 -21.96 31.67 -0.20
CA ASN A 163 -21.67 30.52 0.66
C ASN A 163 -22.86 30.12 1.56
N GLN A 164 -24.10 30.61 1.34
CA GLN A 164 -25.24 30.42 2.26
C GLN A 164 -26.59 30.37 1.51
N LYS A 165 -26.79 29.44 0.57
CA LYS A 165 -28.08 29.28 -0.12
C LYS A 165 -29.07 28.52 0.76
N CYS A 166 -30.32 28.97 0.78
CA CYS A 166 -31.40 28.41 1.59
C CYS A 166 -31.23 28.53 3.12
N TYR A 167 -30.39 29.46 3.59
CA TYR A 167 -30.33 29.85 4.99
C TYR A 167 -30.23 31.36 5.13
N SER A 168 -31.10 31.95 5.95
CA SER A 168 -31.02 33.35 6.35
C SER A 168 -31.68 33.54 7.71
N ALA A 169 -30.89 33.98 8.69
CA ALA A 169 -31.39 34.25 10.04
C ALA A 169 -32.47 35.36 10.07
N ALA A 170 -32.54 36.20 9.04
CA ALA A 170 -33.49 37.31 8.93
C ALA A 170 -34.81 36.94 8.23
N VAL A 171 -34.87 35.78 7.56
CA VAL A 171 -36.04 35.37 6.75
C VAL A 171 -36.81 34.26 7.48
N PRO A 172 -38.08 34.50 7.87
CA PRO A 172 -38.96 33.44 8.39
C PRO A 172 -39.07 32.31 7.37
N GLY A 173 -38.89 31.05 7.79
CA GLY A 173 -38.89 29.88 6.91
C GLY A 173 -37.49 29.37 6.51
N LEU A 174 -36.46 30.25 6.54
CA LEU A 174 -35.07 29.90 6.22
C LEU A 174 -34.10 30.09 7.39
N ASN A 175 -34.61 30.21 8.61
CA ASN A 175 -33.84 30.46 9.84
C ASN A 175 -33.52 29.18 10.63
N SER A 176 -33.89 28.00 10.13
CA SER A 176 -33.64 26.73 10.80
C SER A 176 -32.15 26.37 10.79
N THR A 177 -31.62 25.96 11.95
CA THR A 177 -30.26 25.45 12.09
C THR A 177 -30.15 23.95 11.77
N ALA A 178 -31.27 23.24 11.59
CA ALA A 178 -31.33 21.84 11.11
C ALA A 178 -31.04 21.72 9.60
N TRP A 179 -30.08 22.50 9.09
CA TRP A 179 -29.83 22.67 7.66
C TRP A 179 -29.35 21.38 6.98
N PHE A 180 -28.49 20.59 7.63
CA PHE A 180 -27.98 19.35 7.04
C PHE A 180 -29.10 18.32 6.83
N GLU A 181 -29.99 18.15 7.80
CA GLU A 181 -31.16 17.28 7.64
C GLU A 181 -32.10 17.81 6.56
N ASN A 182 -32.42 19.11 6.60
CA ASN A 182 -33.39 19.73 5.68
C ASN A 182 -32.96 19.69 4.21
N TYR A 183 -31.66 19.79 3.92
CA TYR A 183 -31.17 20.00 2.55
C TYR A 183 -30.26 18.90 2.03
N LEU A 184 -29.76 18.01 2.88
CA LEU A 184 -28.95 16.86 2.47
C LEU A 184 -29.53 15.53 2.96
N GLY A 185 -30.06 15.46 4.17
CA GLY A 185 -30.51 14.21 4.77
C GLY A 185 -29.40 13.15 4.81
N SER A 186 -29.76 11.89 4.55
CA SER A 186 -28.85 10.73 4.46
C SER A 186 -27.88 10.82 3.27
N PHE A 187 -28.15 11.66 2.26
CA PHE A 187 -27.22 11.87 1.15
C PHE A 187 -25.92 12.55 1.59
N LEU A 188 -25.86 13.09 2.82
CA LEU A 188 -24.62 13.57 3.43
C LEU A 188 -23.52 12.50 3.50
N GLU A 189 -23.84 11.20 3.49
CA GLU A 189 -22.83 10.12 3.43
C GLU A 189 -21.90 10.24 2.22
N HIS A 190 -22.38 10.84 1.12
CA HIS A 190 -21.61 11.03 -0.11
C HIS A 190 -20.90 12.40 -0.17
N ALA A 191 -21.04 13.24 0.86
CA ALA A 191 -20.46 14.56 0.90
C ALA A 191 -18.98 14.56 1.30
N THR A 192 -18.19 15.35 0.59
CA THR A 192 -16.77 15.59 0.92
C THR A 192 -16.61 16.84 1.79
N VAL A 193 -15.45 17.00 2.42
CA VAL A 193 -15.08 18.22 3.17
C VAL A 193 -15.22 19.48 2.30
N ARG A 194 -14.82 19.39 1.03
CA ARG A 194 -14.95 20.50 0.07
C ARG A 194 -16.41 20.88 -0.16
N ASP A 195 -17.30 19.90 -0.20
CA ASP A 195 -18.72 20.16 -0.40
C ASP A 195 -19.31 20.91 0.79
N LEU A 196 -18.97 20.50 2.02
CA LEU A 196 -19.39 21.21 3.23
C LEU A 196 -18.90 22.65 3.25
N GLN A 197 -17.65 22.89 2.86
CA GLN A 197 -17.06 24.23 2.77
C GLN A 197 -17.72 25.11 1.69
N LEU A 198 -18.41 24.53 0.71
CA LEU A 198 -19.19 25.27 -0.28
C LEU A 198 -20.58 25.67 0.24
N PHE A 199 -21.09 24.99 1.28
CA PHE A 199 -22.43 25.23 1.83
C PHE A 199 -22.48 26.30 2.93
N GLY A 200 -21.33 26.69 3.49
CA GLY A 200 -21.25 27.59 4.63
C GLY A 200 -19.83 28.05 4.93
N ASP A 201 -19.70 29.24 5.50
CA ASP A 201 -18.51 29.60 6.26
C ASP A 201 -18.47 28.82 7.58
N GLU A 202 -17.27 28.65 8.15
CA GLU A 202 -17.05 27.80 9.32
C GLU A 202 -17.99 28.12 10.51
N PRO A 203 -18.24 29.39 10.91
CA PRO A 203 -19.17 29.70 12.00
C PRO A 203 -20.62 29.26 11.72
N THR A 204 -21.04 29.28 10.45
CA THR A 204 -22.38 28.84 10.05
C THR A 204 -22.48 27.32 10.05
N LEU A 205 -21.46 26.64 9.51
CA LEU A 205 -21.38 25.18 9.56
C LEU A 205 -21.31 24.66 11.00
N GLN A 206 -20.62 25.35 11.91
CA GLN A 206 -20.60 25.02 13.34
C GLN A 206 -22.00 25.12 13.96
N LYS A 207 -22.78 26.15 13.62
CA LYS A 207 -24.18 26.28 14.08
C LYS A 207 -25.05 25.14 13.56
N PHE A 208 -24.89 24.78 12.29
CA PHE A 208 -25.63 23.64 11.72
C PHE A 208 -25.21 22.33 12.37
N ALA A 209 -23.91 22.08 12.52
CA ALA A 209 -23.41 20.86 13.14
C ALA A 209 -23.96 20.68 14.56
N ARG A 210 -24.06 21.76 15.34
CA ARG A 210 -24.52 21.73 16.74
C ARG A 210 -26.05 21.64 16.92
N ASP A 211 -26.82 21.65 15.84
CA ASP A 211 -28.26 21.46 15.92
C ASP A 211 -28.58 20.02 16.40
N PRO A 212 -29.40 19.83 17.44
CA PRO A 212 -29.71 18.49 17.97
C PRO A 212 -30.27 17.52 16.92
N VAL A 213 -31.03 18.03 15.95
CA VAL A 213 -31.64 17.18 14.92
C VAL A 213 -30.59 16.70 13.92
N ASN A 214 -29.67 17.59 13.53
CA ASN A 214 -28.53 17.21 12.70
C ASN A 214 -27.61 16.21 13.42
N ILE A 215 -27.32 16.39 14.72
CA ILE A 215 -26.52 15.44 15.51
C ILE A 215 -27.20 14.06 15.53
N GLN A 216 -28.51 14.01 15.76
CA GLN A 216 -29.26 12.76 15.79
C GLN A 216 -29.24 12.07 14.43
N MET A 217 -29.53 12.78 13.34
CA MET A 217 -29.49 12.22 11.98
C MET A 217 -28.09 11.65 11.68
N ILE A 218 -27.06 12.47 11.87
CA ILE A 218 -25.68 12.15 11.48
C ILE A 218 -25.11 11.00 12.33
N SER A 219 -25.58 10.83 13.57
CA SER A 219 -25.21 9.67 14.41
C SER A 219 -25.62 8.31 13.82
N ASN A 220 -26.58 8.29 12.89
CA ASN A 220 -27.01 7.08 12.18
C ASN A 220 -26.30 6.87 10.85
N LEU A 221 -25.61 7.88 10.32
CA LEU A 221 -24.94 7.85 9.02
C LEU A 221 -23.51 7.28 9.10
N THR A 222 -23.02 6.80 7.97
CA THR A 222 -21.63 6.34 7.76
C THR A 222 -20.91 7.32 6.84
N LEU A 223 -20.36 8.38 7.43
CA LEU A 223 -19.64 9.41 6.66
C LEU A 223 -18.29 8.89 6.16
N LEU A 224 -17.82 9.46 5.03
CA LEU A 224 -16.42 9.38 4.65
C LEU A 224 -15.53 9.83 5.81
N ARG A 225 -14.40 9.14 6.04
CA ARG A 225 -13.50 9.40 7.18
C ARG A 225 -13.14 10.88 7.33
N GLU A 226 -12.69 11.49 6.24
CA GLU A 226 -12.30 12.92 6.21
C GLU A 226 -13.48 13.85 6.58
N THR A 227 -14.67 13.54 6.08
CA THR A 227 -15.90 14.28 6.39
C THR A 227 -16.28 14.11 7.86
N ALA A 228 -16.12 12.90 8.42
CA ALA A 228 -16.35 12.63 9.83
C ALA A 228 -15.38 13.41 10.74
N VAL A 229 -14.10 13.49 10.39
CA VAL A 229 -13.10 14.31 11.09
C VAL A 229 -13.47 15.78 11.04
N TYR A 230 -13.76 16.31 9.85
CA TYR A 230 -14.13 17.72 9.70
C TYR A 230 -15.41 18.07 10.47
N TYR A 231 -16.46 17.24 10.37
CA TYR A 231 -17.70 17.44 11.09
C TYR A 231 -17.52 17.38 12.62
N THR A 232 -16.72 16.43 13.11
CA THR A 232 -16.38 16.34 14.54
C THR A 232 -15.67 17.60 15.00
N SER A 233 -14.72 18.12 14.19
CA SER A 233 -14.05 19.38 14.50
C SER A 233 -15.01 20.56 14.57
N LEU A 234 -16.04 20.64 13.71
CA LEU A 234 -17.07 21.69 13.77
C LEU A 234 -17.89 21.61 15.06
N LEU A 235 -18.23 20.40 15.53
CA LEU A 235 -18.92 20.21 16.81
C LEU A 235 -18.08 20.72 17.98
N THR A 236 -16.81 20.31 18.02
CA THR A 236 -15.93 20.51 19.19
C THR A 236 -15.14 21.82 19.16
N SER A 237 -15.16 22.57 18.05
CA SER A 237 -14.45 23.86 17.94
C SER A 237 -15.21 24.99 18.66
N GLY A 238 -14.54 25.67 19.60
CA GLY A 238 -15.10 26.80 20.35
C GLY A 238 -15.83 26.41 21.65
N PRO A 239 -15.97 27.33 22.61
CA PRO A 239 -16.51 27.02 23.94
C PRO A 239 -17.98 26.59 23.90
N GLY A 240 -18.36 25.64 24.75
CA GLY A 240 -19.77 25.35 25.08
C GLY A 240 -20.37 24.04 24.55
N PHE A 241 -19.65 23.21 23.79
CA PHE A 241 -20.14 21.87 23.43
C PHE A 241 -19.67 20.83 24.47
N PRO A 242 -20.58 20.12 25.17
CA PRO A 242 -20.19 19.10 26.14
C PRO A 242 -19.79 17.79 25.42
N LEU A 243 -18.56 17.31 25.61
CA LEU A 243 -18.09 16.06 24.97
C LEU A 243 -18.91 14.82 25.39
N SER A 244 -19.59 14.88 26.53
CA SER A 244 -20.54 13.85 26.96
C SER A 244 -21.74 13.69 26.01
N SER A 245 -22.12 14.73 25.24
CA SER A 245 -23.18 14.68 24.24
C SER A 245 -22.69 14.33 22.83
N LEU A 246 -21.38 14.18 22.61
CA LEU A 246 -20.84 13.74 21.33
C LEU A 246 -21.36 12.31 21.05
N PRO A 247 -21.91 11.98 19.87
CA PRO A 247 -22.28 10.60 19.57
C PRO A 247 -21.06 9.66 19.54
N ASP A 248 -21.25 8.40 19.96
CA ASP A 248 -20.17 7.41 20.08
C ASP A 248 -19.41 7.17 18.76
N ARG A 249 -20.07 7.29 17.61
CA ARG A 249 -19.42 7.18 16.28
C ARG A 249 -18.40 8.28 15.98
N PHE A 250 -18.47 9.43 16.66
CA PHE A 250 -17.57 10.57 16.45
C PHE A 250 -16.42 10.66 17.45
N VAL A 251 -16.46 9.83 18.51
CA VAL A 251 -15.44 9.82 19.55
C VAL A 251 -14.05 9.48 18.99
N CYS A 252 -13.98 8.68 17.92
CA CYS A 252 -12.72 8.28 17.27
C CYS A 252 -12.14 9.36 16.35
N TYR A 253 -12.87 10.45 16.09
CA TYR A 253 -12.47 11.53 15.19
C TYR A 253 -12.20 12.83 15.94
N LEU A 254 -12.01 12.75 17.26
CA LEU A 254 -11.73 13.90 18.11
C LEU A 254 -10.40 14.56 17.73
N SER A 255 -10.37 15.89 17.80
CA SER A 255 -9.14 16.64 17.69
C SER A 255 -8.45 16.78 19.06
N PRO A 256 -7.12 16.92 19.10
CA PRO A 256 -6.37 17.15 20.36
C PRO A 256 -6.85 18.40 21.09
N SER A 257 -7.20 19.46 20.34
CA SER A 257 -7.71 20.71 20.89
C SER A 257 -9.00 20.50 21.69
N ALA A 258 -9.87 19.57 21.27
CA ALA A 258 -11.15 19.28 21.93
C ALA A 258 -10.97 18.71 23.34
N VAL A 259 -9.87 18.00 23.59
CA VAL A 259 -9.62 17.27 24.85
C VAL A 259 -8.58 17.94 25.75
N SER A 260 -8.09 19.11 25.36
CA SER A 260 -6.97 19.80 26.03
C SER A 260 -7.24 20.28 27.46
N ASN A 261 -8.51 20.52 27.82
CA ASN A 261 -8.94 21.11 29.09
C ASN A 261 -10.11 20.31 29.71
N LEU A 262 -9.88 19.04 30.05
CA LEU A 262 -10.90 18.20 30.68
C LEU A 262 -10.63 18.02 32.18
N SER A 263 -11.70 17.82 32.96
CA SER A 263 -11.55 17.33 34.33
C SER A 263 -11.04 15.88 34.32
N ARG A 264 -10.49 15.41 35.46
CA ARG A 264 -10.03 14.01 35.57
C ARG A 264 -11.15 13.00 35.29
N ASP A 265 -12.36 13.25 35.80
CA ASP A 265 -13.49 12.35 35.61
C ASP A 265 -14.01 12.36 34.16
N ASP A 266 -14.05 13.54 33.53
CA ASP A 266 -14.44 13.65 32.12
C ASP A 266 -13.42 12.98 31.19
N ALA A 267 -12.11 13.13 31.48
CA ALA A 267 -11.05 12.49 30.73
C ALA A 267 -11.12 10.95 30.83
N LEU A 268 -11.39 10.40 32.03
CA LEU A 268 -11.59 8.96 32.23
C LEU A 268 -12.84 8.46 31.50
N SER A 269 -13.97 9.16 31.64
CA SER A 269 -15.21 8.81 30.95
C SER A 269 -15.03 8.79 29.44
N LEU A 270 -14.32 9.78 28.89
CA LEU A 270 -14.02 9.85 27.47
C LEU A 270 -13.06 8.74 27.01
N ALA A 271 -12.00 8.45 27.78
CA ALA A 271 -11.08 7.35 27.48
C ALA A 271 -11.78 5.98 27.45
N GLN A 272 -12.74 5.75 28.36
CA GLN A 272 -13.58 4.55 28.36
C GLN A 272 -14.45 4.45 27.10
N ARG A 273 -15.05 5.58 26.68
CA ARG A 273 -15.85 5.64 25.44
C ARG A 273 -15.01 5.41 24.19
N ILE A 274 -13.79 5.97 24.13
CA ILE A 274 -12.82 5.71 23.06
C ILE A 274 -12.49 4.21 23.02
N SER A 275 -12.10 3.64 24.16
CA SER A 275 -11.71 2.22 24.25
C SER A 275 -12.83 1.27 23.83
N LYS A 276 -14.09 1.64 24.08
CA LYS A 276 -15.27 0.84 23.71
C LYS A 276 -15.66 0.97 22.23
N ASN A 277 -15.57 2.17 21.67
CA ASN A 277 -16.18 2.50 20.37
C ASN A 277 -15.17 2.65 19.22
N CYS A 278 -13.86 2.70 19.51
CA CYS A 278 -12.80 2.87 18.52
C CYS A 278 -11.95 1.60 18.38
N PRO A 279 -12.48 0.54 17.73
CA PRO A 279 -11.70 -0.67 17.50
C PRO A 279 -10.57 -0.38 16.49
N LEU A 280 -9.34 -0.71 16.87
CA LEU A 280 -8.22 -0.80 15.94
C LEU A 280 -8.47 -2.01 15.02
N ASN A 281 -9.04 -1.78 13.84
CA ASN A 281 -9.34 -2.84 12.88
C ASN A 281 -8.04 -3.44 12.32
N LEU A 282 -7.66 -4.62 12.82
CA LEU A 282 -6.57 -5.46 12.30
C LEU A 282 -6.90 -6.11 10.95
N THR A 283 -8.07 -5.85 10.38
CA THR A 283 -8.61 -6.54 9.20
C THR A 283 -8.78 -5.63 8.00
N HIS A 284 -7.71 -4.96 7.54
CA HIS A 284 -7.61 -4.64 6.11
C HIS A 284 -7.16 -5.89 5.35
N ARG A 285 -8.08 -6.85 5.22
CA ARG A 285 -7.94 -8.00 4.31
C ARG A 285 -8.62 -7.62 3.00
N GLY A 286 -8.02 -6.71 2.25
CA GLY A 286 -8.55 -6.19 0.98
C GLY A 286 -7.45 -5.64 0.07
N THR A 287 -6.97 -6.50 -0.82
CA THR A 287 -6.27 -6.21 -2.10
C THR A 287 -5.12 -5.20 -2.11
N THR A 288 -3.91 -5.77 -2.26
CA THR A 288 -2.72 -5.18 -2.91
C THR A 288 -2.27 -3.80 -2.42
N ARG A 289 -1.44 -3.78 -1.37
CA ARG A 289 -0.17 -3.02 -1.27
C ARG A 289 0.45 -3.31 0.10
N GLU A 290 1.72 -3.68 0.11
CA GLU A 290 2.55 -3.76 1.32
C GLU A 290 2.79 -2.33 1.82
N GLY A 291 2.47 -2.07 3.10
CA GLY A 291 2.48 -0.75 3.74
C GLY A 291 1.25 -0.61 4.64
N ALA A 292 1.45 -0.78 5.94
CA ALA A 292 0.40 -1.02 6.95
C ALA A 292 -0.62 0.13 7.14
N PRO A 293 -1.85 -0.21 7.59
CA PRO A 293 -2.47 0.51 8.69
C PRO A 293 -2.68 -0.46 9.85
N SER A 294 -1.70 -0.53 10.75
CA SER A 294 -1.80 -1.25 12.04
C SER A 294 -1.40 -0.37 13.23
N SER A 295 -1.35 0.95 13.02
CA SER A 295 -1.00 1.97 14.02
C SER A 295 -2.11 3.02 14.12
N LEU A 296 -2.25 3.60 15.31
CA LEU A 296 -3.06 4.80 15.55
C LEU A 296 -2.56 5.96 14.67
N THR A 297 -3.44 6.88 14.28
CA THR A 297 -3.01 8.13 13.62
C THR A 297 -2.31 9.07 14.61
N THR A 298 -1.60 10.06 14.07
CA THR A 298 -0.96 11.12 14.88
C THR A 298 -1.98 11.80 15.79
N GLU A 299 -3.16 12.13 15.29
CA GLU A 299 -4.22 12.79 16.06
C GLU A 299 -4.79 11.88 17.15
N GLU A 300 -4.99 10.60 16.86
CA GLU A 300 -5.47 9.63 17.85
C GLU A 300 -4.46 9.48 19.01
N LEU A 301 -3.15 9.44 18.70
CA LEU A 301 -2.08 9.44 19.70
C LEU A 301 -2.05 10.73 20.51
N GLN A 302 -2.17 11.89 19.86
CA GLN A 302 -2.22 13.19 20.54
C GLN A 302 -3.43 13.31 21.47
N VAL A 303 -4.60 12.80 21.06
CA VAL A 303 -5.79 12.73 21.91
C VAL A 303 -5.52 11.84 23.11
N ALA A 304 -4.95 10.65 22.91
CA ALA A 304 -4.58 9.74 23.99
C ALA A 304 -3.61 10.40 24.99
N SER A 305 -2.54 11.02 24.52
CA SER A 305 -1.58 11.75 25.37
C SER A 305 -2.23 12.91 26.12
N SER A 306 -3.11 13.67 25.46
CA SER A 306 -3.84 14.77 26.10
C SER A 306 -4.77 14.29 27.22
N LEU A 307 -5.38 13.11 27.07
CA LEU A 307 -6.21 12.49 28.12
C LEU A 307 -5.35 12.03 29.30
N VAL A 308 -4.23 11.36 29.02
CA VAL A 308 -3.30 10.84 30.02
C VAL A 308 -2.65 11.94 30.86
N ARG A 309 -2.34 13.10 30.27
CA ARG A 309 -1.71 14.24 30.96
C ARG A 309 -2.51 14.80 32.15
N ASN A 310 -3.79 14.46 32.26
CA ASN A 310 -4.62 14.87 33.42
C ASN A 310 -4.28 14.10 34.71
N PHE A 311 -3.39 13.10 34.62
CA PHE A 311 -3.01 12.21 35.71
C PHE A 311 -1.50 12.27 35.97
N GLU A 312 -1.12 12.27 37.24
CA GLU A 312 0.30 12.20 37.67
C GLU A 312 0.67 10.80 38.19
N HIS A 313 -0.33 10.04 38.65
CA HIS A 313 -0.16 8.70 39.23
C HIS A 313 -1.14 7.75 38.56
N PHE A 314 -0.69 6.53 38.30
CA PHE A 314 -1.41 5.57 37.48
C PHE A 314 -1.65 4.25 38.23
N PRO A 315 -2.52 4.23 39.25
CA PRO A 315 -2.90 2.99 39.93
C PRO A 315 -3.71 2.08 38.99
N PRO A 316 -3.85 0.78 39.31
CA PRO A 316 -4.46 -0.20 38.40
C PRO A 316 -5.90 0.13 37.95
N ALA A 317 -6.66 0.85 38.78
CA ALA A 317 -8.01 1.31 38.42
C ALA A 317 -7.99 2.38 37.32
N VAL A 318 -7.03 3.30 37.36
CA VAL A 318 -6.87 4.36 36.35
C VAL A 318 -6.40 3.76 35.03
N LEU A 319 -5.36 2.91 35.05
CA LEU A 319 -4.85 2.25 33.84
C LEU A 319 -5.92 1.39 33.15
N ARG A 320 -6.74 0.66 33.93
CA ARG A 320 -7.88 -0.10 33.39
C ARG A 320 -8.93 0.80 32.74
N ALA A 321 -9.20 1.96 33.34
CA ALA A 321 -10.21 2.89 32.83
C ALA A 321 -9.70 3.70 31.62
N LEU A 322 -8.41 4.01 31.55
CA LEU A 322 -7.80 4.61 30.36
C LEU A 322 -7.91 3.68 29.14
N GLY A 323 -7.79 2.36 29.36
CA GLY A 323 -7.89 1.37 28.28
C GLY A 323 -6.93 1.70 27.15
N GLN A 324 -7.45 1.80 25.91
CA GLN A 324 -6.65 2.09 24.73
C GLN A 324 -5.96 3.46 24.78
N ALA A 325 -6.47 4.43 25.54
CA ALA A 325 -5.83 5.74 25.70
C ALA A 325 -4.51 5.68 26.49
N ALA A 326 -4.22 4.57 27.18
CA ALA A 326 -2.95 4.38 27.89
C ALA A 326 -1.74 4.35 26.95
N VAL A 327 -1.93 4.13 25.64
CA VAL A 327 -0.88 4.29 24.63
C VAL A 327 -0.30 5.71 24.59
N GLY A 328 -1.02 6.70 25.13
CA GLY A 328 -0.57 8.07 25.27
C GLY A 328 0.42 8.31 26.43
N LEU A 329 0.72 7.30 27.25
CA LEU A 329 1.69 7.40 28.36
C LEU A 329 3.08 7.73 27.84
N SER A 330 3.70 8.77 28.39
CA SER A 330 5.11 9.06 28.11
C SER A 330 6.02 8.04 28.80
N ILE A 331 7.28 7.96 28.36
CA ILE A 331 8.29 7.13 29.04
C ILE A 331 8.47 7.58 30.50
N SER A 332 8.40 8.89 30.76
CA SER A 332 8.46 9.41 32.13
C SER A 332 7.28 8.96 32.99
N ASP A 333 6.07 8.90 32.44
CA ASP A 333 4.89 8.38 33.16
C ASP A 333 5.07 6.90 33.50
N ILE A 334 5.63 6.13 32.57
CA ILE A 334 5.92 4.70 32.75
C ILE A 334 7.00 4.48 33.82
N GLU A 335 8.05 5.30 33.83
CA GLU A 335 9.20 5.15 34.74
C GLU A 335 8.93 5.73 36.14
N ASN A 336 8.20 6.84 36.23
CA ASN A 336 8.04 7.60 37.47
C ASN A 336 6.60 7.60 38.01
N GLY A 337 5.59 7.45 37.15
CA GLY A 337 4.17 7.60 37.52
C GLY A 337 3.44 6.31 37.94
N ILE A 338 4.05 5.14 37.73
CA ILE A 338 3.53 3.82 38.12
C ILE A 338 4.44 3.26 39.23
N SER A 339 3.91 2.59 40.26
CA SER A 339 4.74 1.84 41.23
C SER A 339 4.98 0.40 40.75
N ASP A 340 6.05 -0.27 41.16
CA ASP A 340 6.34 -1.63 40.66
C ASP A 340 5.21 -2.64 40.96
N LYS A 341 4.57 -2.49 42.14
CA LYS A 341 3.41 -3.30 42.54
C LYS A 341 2.17 -2.98 41.68
N ASP A 342 1.94 -1.71 41.39
CA ASP A 342 0.82 -1.29 40.55
C ASP A 342 1.04 -1.70 39.09
N LEU A 343 2.28 -1.70 38.62
CA LEU A 343 2.67 -2.15 37.28
C LEU A 343 2.32 -3.63 37.09
N GLU A 344 2.74 -4.49 38.03
CA GLU A 344 2.42 -5.92 38.01
C GLU A 344 0.90 -6.17 38.04
N ALA A 345 0.17 -5.45 38.91
CA ALA A 345 -1.28 -5.55 39.01
C ALA A 345 -2.02 -5.03 37.77
N SER A 346 -1.35 -4.23 36.93
CA SER A 346 -1.93 -3.60 35.72
C SER A 346 -1.59 -4.33 34.43
N ILE A 347 -0.77 -5.39 34.46
CA ILE A 347 -0.40 -6.18 33.27
C ILE A 347 -1.64 -6.58 32.43
N PRO A 348 -2.74 -7.09 33.01
CA PRO A 348 -3.91 -7.48 32.21
C PRO A 348 -4.52 -6.30 31.43
N ALA A 349 -4.49 -5.09 31.99
CA ALA A 349 -5.00 -3.90 31.31
C ALA A 349 -4.00 -3.40 30.25
N LEU A 350 -2.72 -3.28 30.60
CA LEU A 350 -1.68 -2.77 29.68
C LEU A 350 -1.40 -3.72 28.51
N GLY A 351 -1.55 -5.03 28.71
CA GLY A 351 -1.39 -6.04 27.67
C GLY A 351 -2.52 -6.06 26.64
N GLU A 352 -3.68 -5.48 26.94
CA GLU A 352 -4.78 -5.32 25.97
C GLU A 352 -4.59 -4.11 25.06
N VAL A 353 -3.86 -3.09 25.53
CA VAL A 353 -3.58 -1.84 24.81
C VAL A 353 -2.75 -2.13 23.57
N ARG A 354 -3.19 -1.64 22.41
CA ARG A 354 -2.51 -1.83 21.13
C ARG A 354 -1.77 -0.57 20.71
N GLY A 355 -0.81 -0.72 19.80
CA GLY A 355 -0.08 0.43 19.27
C GLY A 355 0.99 1.02 20.20
N TRP A 356 1.38 0.30 21.26
CA TRP A 356 2.59 0.64 22.01
C TRP A 356 3.76 0.83 21.06
N ASN A 357 4.44 1.95 21.17
CA ASN A 357 5.70 2.09 20.46
C ASN A 357 6.76 1.17 21.11
N ALA A 358 7.84 0.90 20.38
CA ALA A 358 8.89 -0.01 20.82
C ALA A 358 9.54 0.44 22.14
N GLU A 359 9.56 1.75 22.42
CA GLU A 359 10.17 2.31 23.61
C GLU A 359 9.29 2.12 24.84
N GLN A 360 7.99 2.44 24.73
CA GLN A 360 7.01 2.26 25.80
C GLN A 360 6.94 0.80 26.23
N SER A 361 6.79 -0.12 25.26
CA SER A 361 6.74 -1.55 25.54
C SER A 361 8.03 -2.06 26.18
N SER A 362 9.20 -1.63 25.69
CA SER A 362 10.50 -2.00 26.28
C SER A 362 10.67 -1.43 27.69
N ALA A 363 10.27 -0.17 27.93
CA ALA A 363 10.35 0.47 29.25
C ALA A 363 9.47 -0.27 30.27
N ILE A 364 8.23 -0.59 29.89
CA ILE A 364 7.30 -1.37 30.72
C ILE A 364 7.89 -2.74 31.05
N ILE A 365 8.38 -3.48 30.05
CA ILE A 365 8.92 -4.83 30.25
C ILE A 365 10.22 -4.82 31.07
N ASN A 366 11.16 -3.93 30.78
CA ASN A 366 12.42 -3.85 31.52
C ASN A 366 12.18 -3.54 32.99
N ARG A 367 11.24 -2.63 33.28
CA ARG A 367 10.86 -2.30 34.64
C ARG A 367 10.19 -3.47 35.35
N LEU A 368 9.26 -4.15 34.66
CA LEU A 368 8.59 -5.33 35.18
C LEU A 368 9.56 -6.47 35.51
N LEU A 369 10.54 -6.74 34.64
CA LEU A 369 11.55 -7.77 34.89
C LEU A 369 12.51 -7.37 36.02
N SER A 370 12.86 -6.08 36.11
CA SER A 370 13.73 -5.56 37.17
C SER A 370 13.09 -5.60 38.56
N SER A 371 11.76 -5.56 38.66
CA SER A 371 11.03 -5.73 39.93
C SER A 371 10.94 -7.19 40.40
N GLY A 372 11.48 -8.14 39.64
CA GLY A 372 11.52 -9.56 39.98
C GLY A 372 10.40 -10.41 39.37
N TYR A 373 9.63 -9.87 38.42
CA TYR A 373 8.62 -10.64 37.69
C TYR A 373 9.24 -11.81 36.93
N GLN A 374 8.66 -12.99 37.05
CA GLN A 374 9.13 -14.22 36.39
C GLN A 374 8.13 -14.69 35.32
N ILE A 375 8.65 -15.33 34.27
CA ILE A 375 7.86 -15.95 33.20
C ILE A 375 8.10 -17.47 33.25
N PRO A 376 7.48 -18.19 34.20
CA PRO A 376 7.75 -19.62 34.40
C PRO A 376 7.04 -20.53 33.40
N ASP A 377 5.96 -20.07 32.76
CA ASP A 377 5.11 -20.87 31.88
C ASP A 377 4.53 -20.05 30.72
N GLY A 378 3.95 -20.74 29.73
CA GLY A 378 3.40 -20.07 28.54
C GLY A 378 2.21 -19.16 28.83
N ARG A 379 1.47 -19.40 29.92
CA ARG A 379 0.35 -18.54 30.33
C ARG A 379 0.86 -17.20 30.84
N SER A 380 1.97 -17.20 31.57
CA SER A 380 2.62 -16.00 32.09
C SER A 380 3.20 -15.15 30.97
N LEU A 381 3.72 -15.78 29.91
CA LEU A 381 4.15 -15.11 28.68
C LEU A 381 2.95 -14.51 27.93
N ALA A 382 1.87 -15.27 27.78
CA ALA A 382 0.66 -14.79 27.09
C ALA A 382 -0.04 -13.63 27.81
N LYS A 383 0.00 -13.60 29.15
CA LYS A 383 -0.55 -12.51 29.97
C LYS A 383 0.08 -11.14 29.69
N LEU A 384 1.31 -11.09 29.16
CA LEU A 384 1.93 -9.83 28.76
C LEU A 384 1.19 -9.17 27.59
N GLY A 385 0.40 -9.93 26.81
CA GLY A 385 -0.39 -9.41 25.71
C GLY A 385 0.47 -8.68 24.67
N SER A 386 0.13 -7.45 24.34
CA SER A 386 0.86 -6.60 23.40
C SER A 386 2.26 -6.19 23.89
N LEU A 387 2.51 -6.25 25.20
CA LEU A 387 3.80 -5.86 25.79
C LEU A 387 4.93 -6.85 25.46
N VAL A 388 4.60 -8.05 24.94
CA VAL A 388 5.60 -9.04 24.47
C VAL A 388 6.54 -8.42 23.42
N ALA A 389 6.09 -7.41 22.67
CA ALA A 389 6.91 -6.68 21.71
C ALA A 389 8.10 -5.93 22.35
N GLY A 390 8.05 -5.66 23.66
CA GLY A 390 9.11 -5.02 24.43
C GLY A 390 10.15 -5.97 25.04
N LEU A 391 9.99 -7.29 24.87
CA LEU A 391 11.03 -8.23 25.28
C LEU A 391 12.30 -8.01 24.43
N ASN A 392 13.46 -8.26 25.00
CA ASN A 392 14.71 -8.32 24.24
C ASN A 392 15.04 -9.76 23.83
N SER A 393 15.86 -9.93 22.80
CA SER A 393 16.19 -11.26 22.27
C SER A 393 16.92 -12.13 23.31
N SER A 394 17.69 -11.53 24.23
CA SER A 394 18.41 -12.27 25.28
C SER A 394 17.48 -12.85 26.35
N THR A 395 16.44 -12.12 26.77
CA THR A 395 15.42 -12.62 27.70
C THR A 395 14.63 -13.74 27.06
N LEU A 396 14.24 -13.59 25.79
CA LEU A 396 13.55 -14.67 25.09
C LEU A 396 14.43 -15.92 24.91
N GLN A 397 15.74 -15.71 24.70
CA GLN A 397 16.72 -16.80 24.64
C GLN A 397 16.93 -17.51 25.99
N SER A 398 16.73 -16.84 27.12
CA SER A 398 16.85 -17.48 28.45
C SER A 398 15.62 -18.30 28.83
N LEU A 399 14.46 -18.04 28.22
CA LEU A 399 13.26 -18.85 28.43
C LEU A 399 13.43 -20.28 27.89
N SER A 400 12.80 -21.24 28.58
CA SER A 400 12.79 -22.62 28.12
C SER A 400 11.94 -22.74 26.84
N PRO A 401 12.28 -23.63 25.91
CA PRO A 401 11.53 -23.78 24.67
C PRO A 401 10.06 -24.23 24.90
N GLU A 402 9.79 -24.95 25.99
CA GLU A 402 8.44 -25.40 26.39
C GLU A 402 7.51 -24.23 26.72
N VAL A 403 8.01 -23.19 27.39
CA VAL A 403 7.24 -21.96 27.71
C VAL A 403 6.67 -21.34 26.44
N ILE A 404 7.48 -21.29 25.38
CA ILE A 404 7.08 -20.71 24.10
C ILE A 404 6.07 -21.61 23.39
N LEU A 405 6.29 -22.93 23.39
CA LEU A 405 5.34 -23.90 22.81
C LEU A 405 3.97 -23.91 23.51
N GLU A 406 3.93 -23.65 24.82
CA GLU A 406 2.67 -23.47 25.54
C GLU A 406 1.97 -22.17 25.15
N ALA A 407 2.73 -21.07 25.04
CA ALA A 407 2.17 -19.76 24.69
C ALA A 407 1.55 -19.74 23.28
N ILE A 408 2.21 -20.33 22.28
CA ILE A 408 1.68 -20.36 20.89
C ILE A 408 0.39 -21.17 20.73
N LYS A 409 0.04 -22.04 21.70
CA LYS A 409 -1.24 -22.77 21.72
C LYS A 409 -2.40 -21.88 22.21
N LEU A 410 -2.11 -20.72 22.80
CA LEU A 410 -3.11 -19.77 23.29
C LEU A 410 -3.51 -18.80 22.14
N PRO A 411 -4.79 -18.77 21.72
CA PRO A 411 -5.23 -17.90 20.62
C PRO A 411 -4.93 -16.42 20.84
N GLU A 412 -5.02 -15.97 22.08
CA GLU A 412 -4.75 -14.59 22.50
C GLU A 412 -3.29 -14.18 22.21
N PHE A 413 -2.33 -15.09 22.43
CA PHE A 413 -0.91 -14.84 22.15
C PHE A 413 -0.62 -14.86 20.65
N VAL A 414 -1.25 -15.76 19.89
CA VAL A 414 -1.08 -15.83 18.44
C VAL A 414 -1.42 -14.50 17.77
N GLN A 415 -2.46 -13.79 18.23
CA GLN A 415 -2.81 -12.46 17.73
C GLN A 415 -1.69 -11.42 17.96
N GLN A 416 -0.92 -11.55 19.05
CA GLN A 416 0.21 -10.66 19.36
C GLN A 416 1.40 -10.84 18.44
N THR A 417 1.58 -12.06 17.89
CA THR A 417 2.75 -12.37 17.08
C THR A 417 2.86 -11.51 15.81
N VAL A 418 1.74 -10.95 15.34
CA VAL A 418 1.67 -10.06 14.17
C VAL A 418 2.50 -8.78 14.40
N THR A 419 2.39 -8.17 15.57
CA THR A 419 2.98 -6.86 15.89
C THR A 419 4.40 -6.94 16.44
N LEU A 420 4.98 -8.14 16.56
CA LEU A 420 6.33 -8.31 17.09
C LEU A 420 7.41 -7.71 16.16
N PRO A 421 8.46 -7.09 16.71
CA PRO A 421 9.67 -6.72 15.97
C PRO A 421 10.30 -7.92 15.24
N SER A 422 10.89 -7.69 14.07
CA SER A 422 11.51 -8.74 13.25
C SER A 422 12.59 -9.55 13.97
N ALA A 423 13.37 -8.93 14.85
CA ALA A 423 14.39 -9.62 15.63
C ALA A 423 13.76 -10.65 16.59
N LEU A 424 12.72 -10.26 17.33
CA LEU A 424 11.98 -11.16 18.21
C LEU A 424 11.26 -12.27 17.46
N LYS A 425 10.63 -11.96 16.31
CA LYS A 425 10.00 -12.99 15.47
C LYS A 425 10.97 -14.10 15.12
N LYS A 426 12.21 -13.76 14.73
CA LYS A 426 13.27 -14.74 14.44
C LYS A 426 13.62 -15.57 15.66
N THR A 427 13.86 -14.92 16.80
CA THR A 427 14.21 -15.64 18.04
C THR A 427 13.09 -16.57 18.51
N PHE A 428 11.82 -16.18 18.34
CA PHE A 428 10.68 -17.09 18.57
C PHE A 428 10.73 -18.31 17.65
N VAL A 429 10.94 -18.10 16.35
CA VAL A 429 11.04 -19.21 15.38
C VAL A 429 12.22 -20.13 15.70
N GLU A 430 13.38 -19.59 16.04
CA GLU A 430 14.56 -20.35 16.44
C GLU A 430 14.27 -21.23 17.66
N LYS A 431 13.63 -20.67 18.69
CA LYS A 431 13.24 -21.42 19.90
C LYS A 431 12.22 -22.51 19.61
N ILE A 432 11.19 -22.21 18.84
CA ILE A 432 10.18 -23.21 18.45
C ILE A 432 10.85 -24.33 17.64
N SER A 433 11.73 -23.98 16.69
CA SER A 433 12.49 -24.94 15.88
C SER A 433 13.36 -25.85 16.75
N SER A 434 14.03 -25.31 17.78
CA SER A 434 14.82 -26.13 18.72
C SER A 434 13.98 -27.07 19.61
N SER A 435 12.66 -26.85 19.69
CA SER A 435 11.77 -27.64 20.56
C SER A 435 11.12 -28.82 19.86
N VAL A 436 11.07 -28.80 18.52
CA VAL A 436 10.34 -29.79 17.73
C VAL A 436 11.28 -30.88 17.22
N GLY A 437 10.84 -32.14 17.28
CA GLY A 437 11.64 -33.28 16.84
C GLY A 437 11.71 -33.46 15.33
N ASN A 438 10.74 -32.92 14.58
CA ASN A 438 10.64 -33.02 13.13
C ASN A 438 10.22 -31.66 12.51
N PRO A 439 10.85 -31.23 11.39
CA PRO A 439 10.38 -30.11 10.56
C PRO A 439 8.87 -30.03 10.26
N ALA A 440 8.16 -31.15 10.10
CA ALA A 440 6.71 -31.12 9.84
C ALA A 440 5.91 -30.56 11.04
N ASP A 441 6.35 -30.83 12.27
CA ASP A 441 5.73 -30.30 13.48
C ASP A 441 5.95 -28.79 13.61
N LEU A 442 7.08 -28.26 13.12
CA LEU A 442 7.33 -26.83 13.07
C LEU A 442 6.21 -26.12 12.29
N VAL A 443 5.87 -26.62 11.10
CA VAL A 443 4.82 -26.05 10.24
C VAL A 443 3.46 -26.08 10.93
N LYS A 444 3.17 -27.16 11.66
CA LYS A 444 1.91 -27.35 12.37
C LYS A 444 1.75 -26.36 13.53
N TYR A 445 2.79 -26.17 14.34
CA TYR A 445 2.71 -25.35 15.55
C TYR A 445 2.93 -23.87 15.31
N ILE A 446 3.72 -23.50 14.29
CA ILE A 446 4.12 -22.11 14.12
C ILE A 446 2.94 -21.22 13.67
N PRO A 447 2.71 -20.07 14.31
CA PRO A 447 1.76 -19.07 13.83
C PRO A 447 2.07 -18.56 12.42
N ASP A 448 1.03 -18.21 11.66
CA ASP A 448 1.17 -17.64 10.30
C ASP A 448 2.07 -16.41 10.27
N ALA A 449 1.90 -15.49 11.24
CA ALA A 449 2.69 -14.26 11.35
C ALA A 449 4.21 -14.48 11.56
N LEU A 450 4.62 -15.69 11.92
CA LEU A 450 6.01 -16.09 12.11
C LEU A 450 6.53 -16.97 10.96
N ALA A 451 5.67 -17.42 10.04
CA ALA A 451 6.03 -18.40 9.01
C ALA A 451 7.13 -17.88 8.06
N SER A 452 7.07 -16.61 7.67
CA SER A 452 8.08 -15.98 6.80
C SER A 452 9.49 -15.87 7.42
N TYR A 453 9.61 -16.12 8.72
CA TYR A 453 10.88 -16.10 9.45
C TYR A 453 11.48 -17.51 9.64
N ILE A 454 10.81 -18.57 9.17
CA ILE A 454 11.34 -19.93 9.17
C ILE A 454 12.55 -20.02 8.24
N PRO A 455 13.73 -20.45 8.73
CA PRO A 455 14.87 -20.66 7.87
C PRO A 455 14.58 -21.72 6.80
N LYS A 456 15.05 -21.50 5.57
CA LYS A 456 14.85 -22.43 4.44
C LYS A 456 15.31 -23.86 4.76
N SER A 457 16.41 -23.99 5.50
CA SER A 457 16.97 -25.28 5.92
C SER A 457 16.02 -26.09 6.82
N SER A 458 15.09 -25.42 7.52
CA SER A 458 14.09 -26.05 8.38
C SER A 458 12.82 -26.48 7.61
N LEU A 459 12.76 -26.22 6.30
CA LEU A 459 11.64 -26.59 5.42
C LEU A 459 11.98 -27.76 4.49
N VAL A 460 13.10 -28.45 4.76
CA VAL A 460 13.43 -29.70 4.08
C VAL A 460 12.78 -30.86 4.84
N PHE A 461 11.72 -31.42 4.26
CA PHE A 461 10.95 -32.49 4.89
C PHE A 461 11.50 -33.86 4.48
N GLY A 462 11.69 -34.74 5.47
CA GLY A 462 12.05 -36.15 5.24
C GLY A 462 10.84 -36.99 4.82
N GLU A 463 10.74 -38.21 5.37
CA GLU A 463 9.59 -39.09 5.10
C GLU A 463 8.27 -38.52 5.69
N GLU A 464 8.36 -37.94 6.89
CA GLU A 464 7.22 -37.32 7.55
C GLU A 464 7.01 -35.89 7.04
N LYS A 465 6.02 -35.72 6.16
CA LYS A 465 5.70 -34.45 5.50
C LYS A 465 4.48 -33.77 6.16
N PRO A 466 4.44 -32.42 6.21
CA PRO A 466 3.28 -31.70 6.75
C PRO A 466 2.01 -31.94 5.93
N SER A 467 0.86 -31.65 6.53
CA SER A 467 -0.42 -31.69 5.84
C SER A 467 -0.56 -30.50 4.88
N ILE A 468 -1.29 -30.69 3.78
CA ILE A 468 -1.56 -29.62 2.81
C ILE A 468 -2.33 -28.46 3.46
N GLN A 469 -3.20 -28.76 4.43
CA GLN A 469 -3.96 -27.74 5.16
C GLN A 469 -3.05 -26.87 6.02
N ASP A 470 -2.07 -27.45 6.70
CA ASP A 470 -1.11 -26.69 7.50
C ASP A 470 -0.28 -25.76 6.61
N LEU A 471 0.23 -26.25 5.48
CA LEU A 471 0.97 -25.44 4.51
C LEU A 471 0.11 -24.30 3.93
N ASN A 472 -1.15 -24.58 3.60
CA ASN A 472 -2.08 -23.58 3.06
C ASN A 472 -2.46 -22.49 4.06
N SER A 473 -2.35 -22.78 5.36
CA SER A 473 -2.68 -21.83 6.43
C SER A 473 -1.60 -20.79 6.69
N LYS A 474 -0.44 -20.87 5.99
CA LYS A 474 0.71 -19.99 6.18
C LYS A 474 1.03 -19.12 4.97
N MET A 475 1.63 -17.96 5.24
CA MET A 475 2.22 -17.01 4.31
C MET A 475 3.74 -17.25 4.23
N TRP A 476 4.11 -18.09 3.27
CA TRP A 476 5.47 -18.37 2.86
C TRP A 476 6.05 -17.24 2.01
N THR A 477 7.37 -17.06 2.05
CA THR A 477 8.07 -16.35 0.97
C THR A 477 8.19 -17.25 -0.26
N ARG A 478 8.55 -16.66 -1.39
CA ARG A 478 8.84 -17.38 -2.63
C ARG A 478 9.90 -18.47 -2.42
N GLU A 479 11.00 -18.11 -1.78
CA GLU A 479 12.15 -18.98 -1.54
C GLU A 479 11.85 -20.07 -0.51
N GLN A 480 10.99 -19.79 0.47
CA GLN A 480 10.52 -20.80 1.43
C GLN A 480 9.60 -21.82 0.76
N ALA A 481 8.62 -21.35 -0.02
CA ALA A 481 7.68 -22.22 -0.70
C ALA A 481 8.38 -23.15 -1.71
N ALA A 482 9.45 -22.67 -2.36
CA ALA A 482 10.28 -23.46 -3.26
C ALA A 482 10.88 -24.71 -2.60
N MET A 483 11.18 -24.66 -1.29
CA MET A 483 11.78 -25.79 -0.55
C MET A 483 10.91 -27.04 -0.53
N PHE A 484 9.58 -26.92 -0.63
CA PHE A 484 8.67 -28.06 -0.54
C PHE A 484 7.68 -28.15 -1.71
N PHE A 485 7.80 -27.26 -2.70
CA PHE A 485 6.82 -27.15 -3.79
C PHE A 485 6.71 -28.45 -4.62
N SER A 486 7.85 -29.05 -5.02
CA SER A 486 7.87 -30.31 -5.79
C SER A 486 7.12 -31.44 -5.06
N ASP A 487 7.32 -31.55 -3.75
CA ASP A 487 6.65 -32.57 -2.95
C ASP A 487 5.14 -32.37 -2.85
N VAL A 488 4.71 -31.11 -2.76
CA VAL A 488 3.29 -30.75 -2.67
C VAL A 488 2.57 -31.08 -3.98
N ILE A 489 3.12 -30.66 -5.12
CA ILE A 489 2.47 -30.87 -6.43
C ILE A 489 2.43 -32.36 -6.84
N LYS A 490 3.37 -33.18 -6.35
CA LYS A 490 3.34 -34.64 -6.52
C LYS A 490 2.20 -35.27 -5.73
N ARG A 491 1.96 -34.81 -4.51
CA ARG A 491 0.96 -35.39 -3.58
C ARG A 491 -0.46 -34.89 -3.81
N GLU A 492 -0.64 -33.65 -4.21
CA GLU A 492 -1.97 -33.03 -4.38
C GLU A 492 -2.46 -33.19 -5.84
N PRO A 493 -3.52 -33.99 -6.08
CA PRO A 493 -4.11 -34.10 -7.41
C PRO A 493 -4.89 -32.84 -7.83
N ASP A 494 -5.52 -32.11 -6.92
CA ASP A 494 -6.31 -30.91 -7.23
C ASP A 494 -5.60 -29.63 -6.78
N PHE A 495 -4.94 -28.96 -7.73
CA PHE A 495 -4.20 -27.72 -7.46
C PHE A 495 -5.10 -26.57 -6.96
N SER A 496 -6.42 -26.63 -7.18
CA SER A 496 -7.36 -25.60 -6.68
C SER A 496 -7.36 -25.51 -5.16
N ARG A 497 -6.96 -26.58 -4.46
CA ARG A 497 -6.83 -26.64 -3.00
C ARG A 497 -5.61 -25.90 -2.48
N LEU A 498 -4.57 -25.69 -3.30
CA LEU A 498 -3.33 -25.03 -2.87
C LEU A 498 -3.56 -23.53 -2.66
N SER A 499 -2.93 -22.95 -1.63
CA SER A 499 -2.98 -21.51 -1.38
C SER A 499 -2.11 -20.75 -2.39
N GLN A 500 -2.40 -19.46 -2.59
CA GLN A 500 -1.56 -18.58 -3.42
C GLN A 500 -0.10 -18.59 -2.91
N SER A 501 0.07 -18.64 -1.59
CA SER A 501 1.37 -18.63 -0.92
C SER A 501 2.19 -19.90 -1.12
N VAL A 502 1.56 -21.05 -1.34
CA VAL A 502 2.26 -22.29 -1.71
C VAL A 502 2.60 -22.26 -3.20
N LEU A 503 1.67 -21.78 -4.03
CA LEU A 503 1.84 -21.77 -5.50
C LEU A 503 2.98 -20.88 -6.00
N GLN A 504 3.30 -19.80 -5.30
CA GLN A 504 4.47 -18.95 -5.64
C GLN A 504 5.82 -19.68 -5.47
N GLY A 505 5.86 -20.86 -4.83
CA GLY A 505 7.06 -21.69 -4.71
C GLY A 505 7.45 -22.43 -5.98
N PHE A 506 6.78 -22.16 -7.10
CA PHE A 506 7.07 -22.80 -8.37
C PHE A 506 8.55 -22.66 -8.77
N THR A 507 9.19 -23.76 -9.16
CA THR A 507 10.56 -23.79 -9.70
C THR A 507 10.60 -24.62 -10.97
N CYS A 508 11.58 -24.35 -11.85
CA CYS A 508 11.78 -25.17 -13.04
C CYS A 508 12.16 -26.61 -12.74
N GLY A 509 12.87 -26.87 -11.63
CA GLY A 509 13.19 -28.24 -11.22
C GLY A 509 11.94 -29.10 -11.01
N ALA A 510 10.91 -28.52 -10.38
CA ALA A 510 9.63 -29.18 -10.17
C ALA A 510 8.84 -29.39 -11.49
N ALA A 511 9.16 -28.63 -12.54
CA ALA A 511 8.46 -28.65 -13.82
C ALA A 511 8.61 -29.96 -14.61
N ASN A 512 9.73 -30.65 -14.45
CA ASN A 512 9.98 -31.89 -15.19
C ASN A 512 9.21 -33.11 -14.65
N GLU A 513 8.65 -33.03 -13.44
CA GLU A 513 8.19 -34.22 -12.72
C GLU A 513 6.68 -34.49 -12.84
N VAL A 514 5.88 -33.53 -13.32
CA VAL A 514 4.40 -33.59 -13.27
C VAL A 514 3.74 -33.73 -14.66
N GLY A 515 4.50 -33.53 -15.75
CA GLY A 515 4.02 -33.67 -17.14
C GLY A 515 3.24 -32.45 -17.68
N ALA A 516 3.34 -32.18 -18.98
CA ALA A 516 2.92 -30.92 -19.60
C ALA A 516 1.42 -30.57 -19.44
N GLU A 517 0.52 -31.56 -19.56
CA GLU A 517 -0.93 -31.34 -19.44
C GLU A 517 -1.33 -30.86 -18.04
N ARG A 518 -0.76 -31.50 -17.01
CA ARG A 518 -1.01 -31.16 -15.61
C ARG A 518 -0.38 -29.80 -15.25
N PHE A 519 0.68 -29.38 -15.93
CA PHE A 519 1.23 -28.03 -15.80
C PHE A 519 0.32 -26.93 -16.36
N GLN A 520 -0.38 -27.18 -17.46
CA GLN A 520 -1.35 -26.21 -17.96
C GLN A 520 -2.48 -25.98 -16.96
N GLU A 521 -2.96 -27.04 -16.30
CA GLU A 521 -3.95 -26.93 -15.22
C GLU A 521 -3.42 -26.11 -14.04
N LEU A 522 -2.20 -26.39 -13.58
CA LEU A 522 -1.53 -25.64 -12.51
C LEU A 522 -1.45 -24.15 -12.84
N ALA A 523 -1.04 -23.81 -14.07
CA ALA A 523 -0.91 -22.42 -14.52
C ALA A 523 -2.27 -21.70 -14.52
N LYS A 524 -3.35 -22.37 -14.95
CA LYS A 524 -4.71 -21.81 -14.89
C LYS A 524 -5.16 -21.55 -13.45
N VAL A 525 -4.82 -22.43 -12.51
CA VAL A 525 -5.08 -22.22 -11.08
C VAL A 525 -4.28 -21.04 -10.54
N MET A 526 -2.99 -20.90 -10.92
CA MET A 526 -2.16 -19.75 -10.54
C MET A 526 -2.79 -18.43 -10.99
N LYS A 527 -3.38 -18.37 -12.19
CA LYS A 527 -4.16 -17.20 -12.64
C LYS A 527 -5.36 -16.95 -11.74
N LYS A 528 -6.20 -17.98 -11.50
CA LYS A 528 -7.43 -17.84 -10.71
C LYS A 528 -7.17 -17.33 -9.30
N LYS A 529 -6.00 -17.65 -8.74
CA LYS A 529 -5.54 -17.21 -7.41
C LYS A 529 -4.64 -15.97 -7.45
N ASN A 530 -4.43 -15.34 -8.61
CA ASN A 530 -3.56 -14.17 -8.82
C ASN A 530 -2.16 -14.35 -8.20
N VAL A 531 -1.53 -15.52 -8.40
CA VAL A 531 -0.18 -15.80 -7.89
C VAL A 531 0.82 -14.85 -8.54
N LYS A 532 1.64 -14.17 -7.72
CA LYS A 532 2.74 -13.35 -8.20
C LYS A 532 3.94 -14.25 -8.49
N LEU A 533 4.46 -14.17 -9.71
CA LEU A 533 5.59 -14.97 -10.16
C LEU A 533 6.73 -14.04 -10.60
N GLY A 534 7.97 -14.46 -10.36
CA GLY A 534 9.16 -13.76 -10.83
C GLY A 534 9.46 -14.03 -12.31
N GLU A 535 10.47 -13.34 -12.83
CA GLU A 535 10.89 -13.41 -14.24
C GLU A 535 11.24 -14.84 -14.67
N ASP A 536 12.05 -15.51 -13.85
CA ASP A 536 12.53 -16.88 -14.09
C ASP A 536 11.38 -17.89 -14.03
N GLN A 537 10.47 -17.75 -13.07
CA GLN A 537 9.26 -18.56 -12.95
C GLN A 537 8.37 -18.38 -14.18
N LEU A 538 8.16 -17.15 -14.64
CA LEU A 538 7.31 -16.87 -15.79
C LEU A 538 7.94 -17.37 -17.10
N SER A 539 9.24 -17.14 -17.30
CA SER A 539 9.99 -17.67 -18.45
C SER A 539 9.88 -19.20 -18.52
N CYS A 540 10.01 -19.86 -17.38
CA CYS A 540 9.86 -21.31 -17.27
C CYS A 540 8.42 -21.78 -17.53
N LEU A 541 7.45 -21.10 -16.92
CA LEU A 541 6.04 -21.43 -17.05
C LEU A 541 5.56 -21.29 -18.50
N VAL A 542 6.03 -20.28 -19.24
CA VAL A 542 5.76 -20.14 -20.69
C VAL A 542 6.27 -21.34 -21.47
N LYS A 543 7.53 -21.76 -21.26
CA LYS A 543 8.10 -22.94 -21.94
C LYS A 543 7.30 -24.21 -21.68
N MET A 544 6.84 -24.40 -20.44
CA MET A 544 6.05 -25.58 -20.06
C MET A 544 4.65 -25.55 -20.68
N VAL A 545 3.98 -24.40 -20.63
CA VAL A 545 2.63 -24.22 -21.20
C VAL A 545 2.64 -24.39 -22.72
N THR A 546 3.74 -24.00 -23.38
CA THR A 546 3.90 -24.04 -24.85
C THR A 546 4.62 -25.28 -25.38
N LEU A 547 4.98 -26.24 -24.52
CA LEU A 547 5.77 -27.43 -24.89
C LEU A 547 5.17 -28.25 -26.05
N HIS A 548 3.84 -28.31 -26.13
CA HIS A 548 3.09 -29.01 -27.19
C HIS A 548 2.41 -28.06 -28.18
N GLY A 549 2.94 -26.84 -28.31
CA GLY A 549 2.38 -25.76 -29.11
C GLY A 549 1.65 -24.72 -28.28
N ILE A 550 1.33 -23.59 -28.90
CA ILE A 550 0.73 -22.43 -28.23
C ILE A 550 -0.76 -22.72 -27.94
N PRO A 551 -1.20 -22.61 -26.67
CA PRO A 551 -2.62 -22.78 -26.33
C PRO A 551 -3.52 -21.77 -27.04
N LYS A 552 -4.75 -22.18 -27.37
CA LYS A 552 -5.77 -21.28 -27.97
C LYS A 552 -6.49 -20.41 -26.94
N ASP A 553 -6.26 -20.66 -25.66
CA ASP A 553 -6.92 -20.03 -24.52
C ASP A 553 -5.90 -19.33 -23.60
N LEU A 554 -4.95 -18.56 -24.16
CA LEU A 554 -3.93 -17.84 -23.37
C LEU A 554 -4.53 -16.90 -22.31
N ASP A 555 -5.77 -16.44 -22.54
CA ASP A 555 -6.57 -15.68 -21.57
C ASP A 555 -7.02 -16.48 -20.34
N SER A 556 -6.73 -17.77 -20.26
CA SER A 556 -6.94 -18.59 -19.05
C SER A 556 -5.69 -18.71 -18.17
N TYR A 557 -4.55 -18.14 -18.59
CA TYR A 557 -3.27 -18.18 -17.88
C TYR A 557 -2.87 -16.82 -17.26
N PRO A 558 -1.90 -16.75 -16.32
CA PRO A 558 -1.43 -15.50 -15.75
C PRO A 558 -1.05 -14.47 -16.83
N LYS A 559 -1.52 -13.23 -16.69
CA LYS A 559 -1.28 -12.17 -17.71
C LYS A 559 0.20 -11.87 -17.90
N ASP A 560 0.99 -12.03 -16.85
CA ASP A 560 2.43 -11.77 -16.85
C ASP A 560 3.19 -12.74 -17.77
N LEU A 561 2.60 -13.89 -18.14
CA LEU A 561 3.18 -14.79 -19.15
C LEU A 561 3.23 -14.16 -20.54
N LEU A 562 2.28 -13.27 -20.85
CA LEU A 562 2.23 -12.59 -22.14
C LEU A 562 3.45 -11.69 -22.34
N LEU A 563 4.17 -11.32 -21.27
CA LEU A 563 5.41 -10.55 -21.39
C LEU A 563 6.49 -11.30 -22.19
N PHE A 564 6.43 -12.64 -22.24
CA PHE A 564 7.42 -13.50 -22.91
C PHE A 564 6.90 -14.14 -24.20
N LEU A 565 5.74 -13.69 -24.70
CA LEU A 565 5.16 -14.13 -25.97
C LEU A 565 5.14 -12.96 -26.95
N SER A 566 4.85 -13.24 -28.22
CA SER A 566 4.61 -12.21 -29.23
C SER A 566 3.11 -12.05 -29.53
N PRO A 567 2.68 -10.91 -30.11
CA PRO A 567 1.32 -10.74 -30.61
C PRO A 567 0.91 -11.83 -31.62
N SER A 568 1.87 -12.38 -32.37
CA SER A 568 1.65 -13.46 -33.33
C SER A 568 1.28 -14.76 -32.63
N ASP A 569 1.91 -15.06 -31.49
CA ASP A 569 1.59 -16.24 -30.67
C ASP A 569 0.16 -16.14 -30.09
N TYR A 570 -0.28 -14.92 -29.77
CA TYR A 570 -1.60 -14.66 -29.23
C TYR A 570 -2.73 -14.66 -30.28
N ALA A 571 -2.40 -14.67 -31.57
CA ALA A 571 -3.38 -14.51 -32.66
C ALA A 571 -4.51 -15.55 -32.65
N ALA A 572 -4.27 -16.75 -32.12
CA ALA A 572 -5.28 -17.80 -31.98
C ALA A 572 -6.24 -17.59 -30.78
N THR A 573 -5.85 -16.77 -29.79
CA THR A 573 -6.63 -16.47 -28.58
C THR A 573 -7.47 -15.21 -28.75
N GLY A 574 -6.90 -14.15 -29.33
CA GLY A 574 -7.59 -12.87 -29.43
C GLY A 574 -6.89 -11.87 -30.34
N SER A 575 -7.40 -10.64 -30.33
CA SER A 575 -6.85 -9.56 -31.15
C SER A 575 -5.58 -8.95 -30.54
N CYS A 576 -4.77 -8.32 -31.37
CA CYS A 576 -3.60 -7.56 -30.92
C CYS A 576 -3.96 -6.47 -29.89
N ARG A 577 -5.12 -5.80 -30.03
CA ARG A 577 -5.60 -4.81 -29.05
C ARG A 577 -5.88 -5.46 -27.69
N GLN A 578 -6.44 -6.67 -27.69
CA GLN A 578 -6.71 -7.43 -26.47
C GLN A 578 -5.42 -7.93 -25.79
N TYR A 579 -4.44 -8.36 -26.60
CA TYR A 579 -3.10 -8.71 -26.12
C TYR A 579 -2.46 -7.56 -25.33
N PHE A 580 -2.38 -6.37 -25.92
CA PHE A 580 -1.79 -5.22 -25.22
C PHE A 580 -2.64 -4.68 -24.08
N ALA A 581 -3.98 -4.82 -24.13
CA ALA A 581 -4.83 -4.51 -22.98
C ALA A 581 -4.56 -5.46 -21.78
N ASN A 582 -4.14 -6.70 -22.04
CA ASN A 582 -3.72 -7.62 -21.00
C ASN A 582 -2.31 -7.31 -20.50
N ILE A 583 -1.36 -6.97 -21.39
CA ILE A 583 -0.01 -6.52 -21.00
C ILE A 583 -0.06 -5.23 -20.18
N GLY A 584 -0.89 -4.25 -20.56
CA GLY A 584 -1.05 -3.01 -19.80
C GLY A 584 -1.54 -3.23 -18.36
N LYS A 585 -2.16 -4.38 -18.08
CA LYS A 585 -2.59 -4.83 -16.75
C LYS A 585 -1.59 -5.78 -16.08
N ALA A 586 -0.63 -6.33 -16.83
CA ALA A 586 0.41 -7.24 -16.32
C ALA A 586 1.45 -6.50 -15.48
N ASN A 587 2.18 -7.22 -14.64
CA ASN A 587 3.25 -6.68 -13.81
C ASN A 587 4.54 -6.48 -14.63
N LEU A 588 4.74 -5.28 -15.19
CA LEU A 588 5.92 -4.98 -16.01
C LEU A 588 7.23 -4.95 -15.23
N ASP A 589 7.17 -4.81 -13.90
CA ASP A 589 8.37 -4.72 -13.04
C ASP A 589 9.09 -6.07 -12.91
N VAL A 590 8.46 -7.14 -13.42
CA VAL A 590 9.12 -8.44 -13.66
C VAL A 590 10.28 -8.29 -14.65
N LEU A 591 10.14 -7.43 -15.65
CA LEU A 591 11.20 -7.16 -16.61
C LEU A 591 11.99 -5.93 -16.15
N GLN A 592 13.31 -6.06 -16.14
CA GLN A 592 14.20 -4.93 -15.89
C GLN A 592 13.83 -3.77 -16.83
N ARG A 593 13.76 -2.57 -16.25
CA ARG A 593 13.47 -1.35 -17.02
C ARG A 593 14.51 -1.18 -18.13
N GLU A 594 14.06 -0.70 -19.28
CA GLU A 594 14.88 -0.52 -20.49
C GLU A 594 15.47 -1.81 -21.11
N SER A 595 15.11 -2.99 -20.60
CA SER A 595 15.50 -4.27 -21.22
C SER A 595 15.06 -4.33 -22.69
N PRO A 596 15.80 -5.07 -23.55
CA PRO A 596 15.45 -5.22 -24.96
C PRO A 596 14.01 -5.70 -25.16
N GLN A 597 13.57 -6.66 -24.35
CA GLN A 597 12.22 -7.23 -24.40
C GLN A 597 11.14 -6.19 -24.07
N ARG A 598 11.35 -5.35 -23.06
CA ARG A 598 10.41 -4.29 -22.68
C ARG A 598 10.31 -3.19 -23.75
N LYS A 599 11.45 -2.86 -24.39
CA LYS A 599 11.50 -1.93 -25.54
C LYS A 599 10.75 -2.49 -26.76
N GLU A 600 10.92 -3.77 -27.04
CA GLU A 600 10.22 -4.47 -28.12
C GLU A 600 8.71 -4.49 -27.90
N LEU A 601 8.25 -4.86 -26.70
CA LEU A 601 6.83 -4.85 -26.33
C LEU A 601 6.19 -3.47 -26.53
N LEU A 602 6.90 -2.39 -26.18
CA LEU A 602 6.40 -1.03 -26.41
C LEU A 602 6.29 -0.73 -27.90
N LEU A 603 7.31 -1.05 -28.71
CA LEU A 603 7.29 -0.82 -30.15
C LEU A 603 6.14 -1.57 -30.84
N GLU A 604 5.94 -2.83 -30.47
CA GLU A 604 4.84 -3.64 -30.97
C GLU A 604 3.46 -3.09 -30.54
N ALA A 605 3.35 -2.59 -29.30
CA ALA A 605 2.11 -1.97 -28.80
C ALA A 605 1.74 -0.73 -29.61
N LEU A 606 2.72 0.14 -29.88
CA LEU A 606 2.53 1.35 -30.67
C LEU A 606 2.11 1.02 -32.10
N ALA A 607 2.74 0.02 -32.73
CA ALA A 607 2.38 -0.46 -34.05
C ALA A 607 0.96 -1.06 -34.08
N CYS A 608 0.62 -1.86 -33.07
CA CYS A 608 -0.68 -2.51 -32.92
C CYS A 608 -1.83 -1.51 -32.81
N LEU A 609 -1.65 -0.47 -31.97
CA LEU A 609 -2.65 0.56 -31.71
C LEU A 609 -2.69 1.64 -32.81
N LYS A 610 -1.81 1.55 -33.81
CA LYS A 610 -1.70 2.49 -34.94
C LYS A 610 -1.61 3.94 -34.46
N ILE A 611 -0.77 4.19 -33.45
CA ILE A 611 -0.62 5.53 -32.87
C ILE A 611 0.02 6.47 -33.91
N PRO A 612 -0.64 7.58 -34.29
CA PRO A 612 -0.12 8.49 -35.30
C PRO A 612 0.97 9.38 -34.70
N GLY A 613 2.23 9.15 -35.11
CA GLY A 613 3.38 9.86 -34.56
C GLY A 613 3.52 9.60 -33.07
N THR A 614 3.59 10.66 -32.26
CA THR A 614 3.79 10.58 -30.81
C THR A 614 2.54 10.87 -29.97
N ARG A 615 1.37 11.09 -30.61
CA ARG A 615 0.13 11.50 -29.91
C ARG A 615 -0.71 10.30 -29.47
N VAL A 616 -0.72 10.05 -28.15
CA VAL A 616 -1.54 9.02 -27.49
C VAL A 616 -2.84 9.65 -26.99
N ASN A 617 -3.99 9.06 -27.35
CA ASN A 617 -5.30 9.45 -26.82
C ASN A 617 -5.63 8.67 -25.52
N GLU A 618 -6.71 9.04 -24.84
CA GLU A 618 -7.08 8.44 -23.55
C GLU A 618 -7.37 6.93 -23.67
N GLU A 619 -8.10 6.52 -24.71
CA GLU A 619 -8.39 5.10 -24.98
C GLU A 619 -7.11 4.26 -25.18
N ASN A 620 -6.15 4.76 -25.98
CA ASN A 620 -4.89 4.05 -26.18
C ASN A 620 -4.03 4.06 -24.91
N ALA A 621 -4.06 5.14 -24.12
CA ALA A 621 -3.36 5.21 -22.84
C ALA A 621 -3.91 4.17 -21.84
N GLU A 622 -5.23 3.97 -21.81
CA GLU A 622 -5.87 2.93 -21.00
C GLU A 622 -5.47 1.51 -21.43
N ILE A 623 -5.34 1.26 -22.74
CA ILE A 623 -4.89 -0.04 -23.26
C ILE A 623 -3.42 -0.28 -22.93
N LEU A 624 -2.57 0.73 -23.14
CA LEU A 624 -1.15 0.65 -22.80
C LEU A 624 -0.96 0.43 -21.29
N GLY A 625 -1.85 0.98 -20.46
CA GLY A 625 -1.81 0.80 -19.01
C GLY A 625 -0.43 1.14 -18.44
N ARG A 626 0.25 0.16 -17.82
CA ARG A 626 1.59 0.37 -17.27
C ARG A 626 2.69 0.59 -18.31
N LEU A 627 2.49 0.22 -19.58
CA LEU A 627 3.47 0.52 -20.65
C LEU A 627 3.63 2.03 -20.89
N VAL A 628 2.67 2.85 -20.43
CA VAL A 628 2.78 4.32 -20.45
C VAL A 628 4.05 4.79 -19.71
N CYS A 629 4.50 4.05 -18.69
CA CYS A 629 5.71 4.36 -17.92
C CYS A 629 7.02 4.23 -18.72
N ASP A 630 6.97 3.60 -19.90
CA ASP A 630 8.12 3.40 -20.79
C ASP A 630 8.08 4.32 -22.02
N LEU A 631 7.05 5.15 -22.17
CA LEU A 631 6.97 6.14 -23.24
C LEU A 631 8.05 7.22 -23.06
N GLY A 632 8.85 7.48 -24.09
CA GLY A 632 9.84 8.56 -24.06
C GLY A 632 9.23 9.95 -23.92
N GLY A 633 10.03 10.94 -23.51
CA GLY A 633 9.56 12.30 -23.21
C GLY A 633 8.78 12.98 -24.34
N GLU A 634 9.04 12.67 -25.61
CA GLU A 634 8.28 13.25 -26.74
C GLU A 634 6.80 12.84 -26.78
N TYR A 635 6.47 11.61 -26.40
CA TYR A 635 5.08 11.13 -26.31
C TYR A 635 4.33 11.88 -25.23
N ILE A 636 5.00 12.12 -24.10
CA ILE A 636 4.45 12.88 -22.97
C ILE A 636 4.16 14.32 -23.39
N ARG A 637 5.13 15.01 -23.99
CA ARG A 637 4.97 16.41 -24.45
C ARG A 637 3.86 16.57 -25.48
N SER A 638 3.78 15.67 -26.46
CA SER A 638 2.83 15.77 -27.57
C SER A 638 1.40 15.33 -27.21
N SER A 639 1.25 14.44 -26.22
CA SER A 639 -0.05 13.97 -25.71
C SER A 639 -0.65 14.89 -24.64
N GLY A 640 0.18 15.73 -24.02
CA GLY A 640 -0.24 16.74 -23.04
C GLY A 640 -0.79 16.12 -21.75
N GLY A 641 -1.77 16.78 -21.12
CA GLY A 641 -2.32 16.38 -19.83
C GLY A 641 -3.05 15.02 -19.79
N LYS A 642 -3.28 14.39 -20.96
CA LYS A 642 -4.05 13.14 -21.08
C LYS A 642 -3.37 11.92 -20.46
N LEU A 643 -2.04 11.95 -20.34
CA LEU A 643 -1.26 10.85 -19.78
C LEU A 643 -0.99 11.00 -18.28
N LEU A 644 -1.24 12.18 -17.69
CA LEU A 644 -0.80 12.47 -16.31
C LEU A 644 -1.42 11.52 -15.27
N LYS A 645 -2.67 11.10 -15.48
CA LYS A 645 -3.36 10.16 -14.57
C LYS A 645 -2.78 8.74 -14.63
N GLN A 646 -2.36 8.28 -15.79
CA GLN A 646 -1.72 6.97 -15.95
C GLN A 646 -0.26 7.05 -15.49
N LEU A 647 0.44 8.14 -15.79
CA LEU A 647 1.80 8.39 -15.33
C LEU A 647 1.88 8.48 -13.80
N SER A 648 0.87 9.00 -13.11
CA SER A 648 0.85 9.03 -11.63
C SER A 648 0.82 7.63 -10.99
N GLN A 649 0.62 6.57 -11.77
CA GLN A 649 0.69 5.18 -11.31
C GLN A 649 2.08 4.54 -11.50
N CYS A 650 3.00 5.22 -12.19
CA CYS A 650 4.37 4.76 -12.39
C CYS A 650 5.20 4.91 -11.11
N GLU A 651 6.12 3.99 -10.87
CA GLU A 651 6.96 4.01 -9.66
C GLU A 651 8.15 4.98 -9.77
N SER A 652 8.66 5.20 -10.98
CA SER A 652 9.81 6.07 -11.23
C SER A 652 9.82 6.56 -12.68
N PHE A 653 10.65 7.57 -12.98
CA PHE A 653 10.77 8.17 -14.31
C PHE A 653 12.23 8.29 -14.74
N LEU A 654 12.46 8.27 -16.05
CA LEU A 654 13.75 8.62 -16.64
C LEU A 654 13.90 10.16 -16.69
N PRO A 655 15.14 10.70 -16.72
CA PRO A 655 15.35 12.15 -16.71
C PRO A 655 14.63 12.92 -17.84
N ASP A 656 14.53 12.33 -19.03
CA ASP A 656 13.81 12.93 -20.18
C ASP A 656 12.29 12.95 -19.97
N GLN A 657 11.74 11.91 -19.33
CA GLN A 657 10.34 11.82 -18.95
C GLN A 657 10.00 12.85 -17.88
N GLU A 658 10.85 13.00 -16.86
CA GLU A 658 10.67 14.01 -15.82
C GLU A 658 10.60 15.41 -16.40
N GLU A 659 11.54 15.77 -17.28
CA GLU A 659 11.53 17.06 -17.98
C GLU A 659 10.25 17.26 -18.80
N ALA A 660 9.81 16.23 -19.51
CA ALA A 660 8.57 16.26 -20.28
C ALA A 660 7.34 16.48 -19.40
N ILE A 661 7.25 15.78 -18.27
CA ILE A 661 6.16 15.94 -17.28
C ILE A 661 6.15 17.36 -16.73
N ARG A 662 7.31 17.88 -16.30
CA ARG A 662 7.43 19.26 -15.80
C ARG A 662 6.98 20.29 -16.84
N SER A 663 7.35 20.10 -18.09
CA SER A 663 6.96 20.95 -19.21
C SER A 663 5.43 20.95 -19.43
N VAL A 664 4.81 19.77 -19.46
CA VAL A 664 3.34 19.62 -19.62
C VAL A 664 2.60 20.28 -18.46
N ILE A 665 3.02 20.04 -17.22
CA ILE A 665 2.40 20.62 -16.03
C ILE A 665 2.53 22.15 -16.04
N SER A 666 3.72 22.66 -16.35
CA SER A 666 4.00 24.09 -16.37
C SER A 666 3.22 24.84 -17.46
N SER A 667 2.84 24.16 -18.55
CA SER A 667 2.02 24.75 -19.62
C SER A 667 0.58 25.07 -19.17
N GLY A 668 0.09 24.43 -18.11
CA GLY A 668 -1.28 24.57 -17.61
C GLY A 668 -2.37 23.98 -18.52
N ASN A 669 -2.03 23.47 -19.71
CA ASN A 669 -2.95 22.84 -20.64
C ASN A 669 -3.20 21.37 -20.29
N THR A 670 -3.79 21.15 -19.12
CA THR A 670 -4.11 19.83 -18.57
C THR A 670 -5.57 19.75 -18.16
N THR A 671 -6.10 18.54 -17.98
CA THR A 671 -7.44 18.31 -17.41
C THR A 671 -7.57 18.83 -15.97
N PHE A 672 -6.44 19.05 -15.28
CA PHE A 672 -6.38 19.56 -13.91
C PHE A 672 -6.17 21.08 -13.82
N GLY A 673 -5.99 21.76 -14.95
CA GLY A 673 -5.66 23.19 -14.99
C GLY A 673 -4.22 23.51 -14.55
N PRO A 674 -3.87 24.81 -14.45
CA PRO A 674 -2.52 25.24 -14.03
C PRO A 674 -2.28 25.04 -12.52
N PRO A 675 -1.02 24.87 -12.08
CA PRO A 675 -0.68 24.61 -10.66
C PRO A 675 -1.27 25.61 -9.65
N VAL A 676 -1.45 26.87 -10.04
CA VAL A 676 -2.05 27.92 -9.20
C VAL A 676 -3.53 27.66 -8.84
N ALA A 677 -4.23 26.84 -9.62
CA ALA A 677 -5.62 26.47 -9.39
C ALA A 677 -5.77 25.13 -8.66
N TRP A 678 -4.66 24.47 -8.30
CA TRP A 678 -4.70 23.15 -7.70
C TRP A 678 -5.14 23.19 -6.23
N SER A 679 -5.88 22.17 -5.84
CA SER A 679 -6.35 21.92 -4.48
C SER A 679 -5.59 20.75 -3.86
N ALA A 680 -5.74 20.53 -2.55
CA ALA A 680 -5.20 19.35 -1.88
C ALA A 680 -5.65 18.03 -2.56
N PHE A 681 -6.90 17.96 -3.05
CA PHE A 681 -7.39 16.79 -3.78
C PHE A 681 -6.67 16.58 -5.12
N THR A 682 -6.40 17.66 -5.84
CA THR A 682 -5.64 17.60 -7.11
C THR A 682 -4.23 17.06 -6.87
N LEU A 683 -3.58 17.48 -5.78
CA LEU A 683 -2.28 16.94 -5.37
C LEU A 683 -2.36 15.46 -4.99
N ASN A 684 -3.46 15.03 -4.36
CA ASN A 684 -3.67 13.62 -4.02
C ASN A 684 -3.82 12.73 -5.27
N GLU A 685 -4.62 13.16 -6.26
CA GLU A 685 -4.77 12.47 -7.54
C GLU A 685 -3.45 12.37 -8.33
N LEU A 686 -2.59 13.39 -8.19
CA LEU A 686 -1.28 13.47 -8.84
C LEU A 686 -0.13 13.06 -7.91
N SER A 687 -0.42 12.40 -6.78
CA SER A 687 0.57 12.13 -5.74
C SER A 687 1.80 11.37 -6.24
N GLY A 688 1.63 10.44 -7.19
CA GLY A 688 2.76 9.72 -7.82
C GLY A 688 3.66 10.58 -8.72
N LEU A 689 3.23 11.80 -9.09
CA LEU A 689 4.05 12.75 -9.85
C LEU A 689 4.74 13.80 -8.97
N ILE A 690 4.37 13.91 -7.70
CA ILE A 690 4.98 14.85 -6.75
C ILE A 690 6.52 14.76 -6.73
N PRO A 691 7.16 13.58 -6.76
CA PRO A 691 8.62 13.47 -6.79
C PRO A 691 9.28 14.15 -8.00
N VAL A 692 8.51 14.34 -9.08
CA VAL A 692 8.97 14.99 -10.32
C VAL A 692 8.84 16.52 -10.23
N PHE A 693 8.01 17.05 -9.33
CA PHE A 693 7.78 18.49 -9.22
C PHE A 693 9.04 19.17 -8.68
N ASP A 694 9.54 20.15 -9.43
CA ASP A 694 10.65 20.98 -8.98
C ASP A 694 10.13 22.17 -8.15
N HIS A 695 11.07 22.91 -7.55
CA HIS A 695 10.78 24.14 -6.81
C HIS A 695 9.91 25.14 -7.60
N SER A 696 10.06 25.20 -8.93
CA SER A 696 9.31 26.15 -9.76
C SER A 696 7.82 25.80 -9.89
N ILE A 697 7.48 24.51 -9.87
CA ILE A 697 6.10 24.02 -9.87
C ILE A 697 5.52 24.15 -8.46
N LEU A 698 6.25 23.70 -7.44
CA LEU A 698 5.79 23.71 -6.05
C LEU A 698 5.47 25.14 -5.57
N GLN A 699 6.28 26.14 -5.91
CA GLN A 699 6.03 27.54 -5.56
C GLN A 699 4.77 28.14 -6.19
N LYS A 700 4.32 27.60 -7.33
CA LYS A 700 3.09 28.06 -7.99
C LYS A 700 1.83 27.50 -7.33
N ILE A 701 1.95 26.41 -6.56
CA ILE A 701 0.81 25.80 -5.88
C ILE A 701 0.46 26.64 -4.64
N PRO A 702 -0.84 26.90 -4.37
CA PRO A 702 -1.24 27.65 -3.18
C PRO A 702 -0.73 27.00 -1.88
N LYS A 703 -0.08 27.78 -1.01
CA LYS A 703 0.49 27.28 0.26
C LYS A 703 -0.54 26.58 1.14
N ASN A 704 -1.76 27.11 1.22
CA ASN A 704 -2.86 26.49 1.96
C ASN A 704 -3.27 25.12 1.39
N ALA A 705 -3.17 24.91 0.06
CA ALA A 705 -3.42 23.62 -0.55
C ALA A 705 -2.34 22.59 -0.19
N LEU A 706 -1.06 23.00 -0.20
CA LEU A 706 0.06 22.14 0.23
C LEU A 706 -0.02 21.79 1.72
N THR A 707 -0.29 22.76 2.59
CA THR A 707 -0.46 22.52 4.04
C THR A 707 -1.64 21.59 4.32
N LEU A 708 -2.79 21.82 3.68
CA LEU A 708 -3.96 20.95 3.85
C LEU A 708 -3.69 19.54 3.31
N TRP A 709 -2.92 19.43 2.22
CA TRP A 709 -2.54 18.14 1.67
C TRP A 709 -1.59 17.37 2.58
N LEU A 710 -0.57 18.04 3.13
CA LEU A 710 0.34 17.44 4.11
C LEU A 710 -0.44 16.91 5.32
N LYS A 711 -1.37 17.71 5.84
CA LYS A 711 -2.17 17.34 7.00
C LYS A 711 -3.10 16.15 6.75
N ASN A 712 -3.81 16.13 5.62
CA ASN A 712 -4.92 15.21 5.42
C ASN A 712 -4.59 13.99 4.55
N PHE A 713 -3.60 14.08 3.66
CA PHE A 713 -3.33 13.06 2.63
C PHE A 713 -1.91 12.50 2.67
N ALA A 714 -0.93 13.18 3.28
CA ALA A 714 0.45 12.70 3.24
C ALA A 714 0.66 11.38 3.98
N HIS A 715 -0.08 11.12 5.06
CA HIS A 715 0.00 9.87 5.82
C HIS A 715 -0.40 8.64 4.98
N ASP A 716 -1.40 8.78 4.11
CA ASP A 716 -1.87 7.73 3.20
C ASP A 716 -1.13 7.75 1.84
N SER A 717 -0.19 8.68 1.67
CA SER A 717 0.59 8.82 0.44
C SER A 717 1.71 7.78 0.36
N ARG A 718 2.13 7.48 -0.87
CA ARG A 718 3.27 6.57 -1.14
C ARG A 718 4.63 7.27 -1.03
N LEU A 719 4.64 8.54 -0.66
CA LEU A 719 5.84 9.37 -0.70
C LEU A 719 6.69 9.09 0.53
N SER A 720 8.00 9.04 0.32
CA SER A 720 8.95 8.89 1.42
C SER A 720 9.02 10.17 2.26
N ARG A 721 9.57 10.07 3.48
CA ARG A 721 9.82 11.23 4.35
C ARG A 721 10.63 12.30 3.63
N GLU A 722 11.65 11.89 2.87
CA GLU A 722 12.51 12.78 2.09
C GLU A 722 11.74 13.51 0.99
N GLN A 723 10.84 12.80 0.30
CA GLN A 723 9.99 13.40 -0.74
C GLN A 723 8.97 14.38 -0.16
N LEU A 724 8.46 14.13 1.05
CA LEU A 724 7.59 15.07 1.76
C LEU A 724 8.36 16.28 2.28
N ALA A 725 9.62 16.10 2.67
CA ALA A 725 10.47 17.19 3.16
C ALA A 725 10.70 18.29 2.09
N THR A 726 10.70 17.95 0.80
CA THR A 726 10.80 18.96 -0.27
C THR A 726 9.58 19.88 -0.32
N ILE A 727 8.40 19.39 0.05
CA ILE A 727 7.19 20.21 0.18
C ILE A 727 7.28 21.09 1.43
N VAL A 728 7.80 20.56 2.53
CA VAL A 728 8.02 21.34 3.77
C VAL A 728 8.97 22.50 3.51
N GLU A 729 10.06 22.27 2.76
CA GLU A 729 11.01 23.32 2.38
C GLU A 729 10.34 24.50 1.66
N GLU A 730 9.32 24.24 0.83
CA GLU A 730 8.56 25.30 0.11
C GLU A 730 7.58 26.06 1.00
N LEU A 731 7.11 25.42 2.07
CA LEU A 731 6.25 26.05 3.05
C LEU A 731 7.04 26.96 3.99
N LEU A 732 8.31 26.65 4.25
CA LEU A 732 9.18 27.45 5.09
C LEU A 732 9.42 28.87 4.52
N PRO A 733 9.64 29.87 5.39
CA PRO A 733 9.95 31.23 4.96
C PRO A 733 11.31 31.30 4.25
N THR A 734 11.36 31.97 3.08
CA THR A 734 12.61 32.19 2.33
C THR A 734 13.52 33.30 2.91
N ARG A 735 12.99 34.14 3.81
CA ARG A 735 13.78 35.16 4.51
C ARG A 735 13.94 34.79 5.98
N HIS A 736 15.15 34.44 6.36
CA HIS A 736 15.53 34.14 7.74
C HIS A 736 15.89 35.44 8.47
N LYS A 737 15.17 35.77 9.55
CA LYS A 737 15.69 36.71 10.55
C LYS A 737 16.72 35.96 11.39
N ARG A 738 17.85 36.60 11.73
CA ARG A 738 18.76 36.04 12.75
C ARG A 738 17.98 35.95 14.05
N ALA A 739 17.75 34.73 14.53
CA ALA A 739 17.02 34.50 15.77
C ALA A 739 17.89 34.92 16.95
N ASP A 740 17.41 35.88 17.75
CA ASP A 740 18.04 36.34 19.00
C ASP A 740 17.43 35.56 20.18
N GLY A 741 17.59 34.22 20.14
CA GLY A 741 16.94 33.27 21.07
C GLY A 741 15.60 32.71 20.58
N CYS A 742 15.02 31.78 21.35
CA CYS A 742 13.72 31.18 21.05
C CYS A 742 12.58 32.16 21.38
N PRO A 743 11.68 32.49 20.43
CA PRO A 743 10.52 33.34 20.70
C PRO A 743 9.61 32.73 21.78
N PRO A 744 9.05 33.53 22.72
CA PRO A 744 8.17 33.02 23.77
C PRO A 744 6.96 32.24 23.25
N GLU A 745 6.34 32.69 22.17
CA GLU A 745 5.20 32.03 21.52
C GLU A 745 5.56 30.73 20.77
N LYS A 746 6.85 30.44 20.58
CA LYS A 746 7.36 29.28 19.82
C LYS A 746 8.07 28.25 20.69
N GLN A 747 7.94 28.29 22.01
CA GLN A 747 8.51 27.26 22.87
C GLN A 747 8.01 25.86 22.47
N ILE A 748 8.94 24.91 22.35
CA ILE A 748 8.62 23.53 21.99
C ILE A 748 7.98 22.88 23.21
N THR A 749 6.67 22.66 23.13
CA THR A 749 5.88 21.93 24.13
C THR A 749 5.64 20.49 23.70
N GLU A 750 5.16 19.65 24.60
CA GLU A 750 4.77 18.27 24.27
C GLU A 750 3.71 18.20 23.15
N MET A 751 2.82 19.19 23.05
CA MET A 751 1.85 19.27 21.95
C MET A 751 2.54 19.51 20.60
N VAL A 752 3.58 20.34 20.58
CA VAL A 752 4.40 20.60 19.38
C VAL A 752 5.21 19.36 18.99
N LEU A 753 5.81 18.67 19.96
CA LEU A 753 6.59 17.45 19.72
C LEU A 753 5.76 16.32 19.12
N ASN A 754 4.45 16.33 19.40
CA ASN A 754 3.51 15.34 18.88
C ASN A 754 2.85 15.76 17.56
N ASP A 755 3.09 16.97 17.06
CA ASP A 755 2.47 17.52 15.83
C ASP A 755 3.33 17.22 14.61
N ASP A 756 2.79 16.49 13.64
CA ASP A 756 3.50 16.12 12.42
C ASP A 756 3.74 17.31 11.46
N LEU A 757 3.06 18.44 11.70
CA LEU A 757 3.33 19.73 11.08
C LEU A 757 4.41 20.54 11.80
N MET A 758 5.03 20.01 12.88
CA MET A 758 6.19 20.64 13.52
C MET A 758 7.27 21.13 12.53
N PRO A 759 7.61 20.41 11.44
CA PRO A 759 8.60 20.87 10.47
C PRO A 759 8.28 22.21 9.81
N ILE A 760 7.02 22.62 9.70
CA ILE A 760 6.64 23.92 9.09
C ILE A 760 6.60 25.08 10.10
N TYR A 761 6.73 24.81 11.40
CA TYR A 761 6.66 25.84 12.46
C TYR A 761 7.97 26.58 12.70
N TYR A 762 9.09 25.94 12.38
CA TYR A 762 10.43 26.40 12.72
C TYR A 762 11.35 26.43 11.51
N THR A 763 12.03 27.54 11.25
CA THR A 763 13.23 27.50 10.38
C THR A 763 14.36 26.73 11.08
N PRO A 764 15.41 26.28 10.36
CA PRO A 764 16.55 25.60 10.99
C PRO A 764 17.17 26.40 12.15
N GLU A 765 17.31 27.71 12.00
CA GLU A 765 17.87 28.60 13.04
C GLU A 765 16.95 28.74 14.25
N GLU A 766 15.64 28.90 14.01
CA GLU A 766 14.64 28.96 15.08
C GLU A 766 14.56 27.64 15.84
N LEU A 767 14.58 26.51 15.12
CA LEU A 767 14.57 25.17 15.70
C LEU A 767 15.78 24.98 16.62
N HIS A 768 16.99 25.34 16.17
CA HIS A 768 18.19 25.24 17.00
C HIS A 768 18.10 26.11 18.27
N ALA A 769 17.59 27.34 18.14
CA ALA A 769 17.42 28.23 19.29
C ALA A 769 16.41 27.69 20.31
N CYS A 770 15.34 27.04 19.85
CA CYS A 770 14.26 26.50 20.69
C CYS A 770 14.56 25.13 21.30
N LEU A 771 15.56 24.40 20.79
CA LEU A 771 15.92 23.07 21.30
C LEU A 771 16.85 23.06 22.53
N LYS A 772 17.53 24.17 22.84
CA LYS A 772 18.59 24.23 23.88
C LYS A 772 18.21 23.69 25.27
N ASN A 773 16.93 23.70 25.64
CA ASN A 773 16.43 23.21 26.93
C ASN A 773 15.38 22.09 26.77
N VAL A 774 15.32 21.44 25.61
CA VAL A 774 14.33 20.41 25.29
C VAL A 774 15.01 19.06 25.27
N THR A 775 14.57 18.15 26.14
CA THR A 775 15.05 16.77 26.15
C THR A 775 14.33 15.96 25.07
N LEU A 776 15.00 15.71 23.94
CA LEU A 776 14.42 14.99 22.81
C LEU A 776 14.40 13.47 22.96
N GLU A 777 15.12 12.90 23.93
CA GLU A 777 15.37 11.45 24.04
C GLU A 777 14.11 10.57 23.99
N ASN A 778 13.00 11.05 24.58
CA ASN A 778 11.74 10.32 24.66
C ASN A 778 10.80 10.55 23.48
N HIS A 779 11.09 11.53 22.61
CA HIS A 779 10.27 11.86 21.43
C HIS A 779 11.03 11.70 20.12
N LEU A 780 12.33 11.38 20.17
CA LEU A 780 13.20 11.36 19.00
C LEU A 780 12.68 10.42 17.91
N SER A 781 12.30 9.19 18.26
CA SER A 781 11.78 8.21 17.29
C SER A 781 10.54 8.70 16.57
N GLN A 782 9.66 9.45 17.24
CA GLN A 782 8.44 10.02 16.67
C GLN A 782 8.77 11.23 15.78
N ILE A 783 9.52 12.20 16.29
CA ILE A 783 9.90 13.43 15.57
C ILE A 783 10.64 13.10 14.29
N LEU A 784 11.50 12.09 14.30
CA LEU A 784 12.24 11.67 13.12
C LEU A 784 11.38 10.96 12.05
N THR A 785 10.11 10.66 12.34
CA THR A 785 9.15 10.26 11.29
C THR A 785 8.61 11.45 10.50
N TYR A 786 8.68 12.66 11.05
CA TYR A 786 8.15 13.86 10.41
C TYR A 786 9.01 14.33 9.25
N PRO A 787 8.42 15.02 8.25
CA PRO A 787 9.13 15.47 7.04
C PRO A 787 10.04 16.69 7.28
N PHE A 788 10.97 16.60 8.23
CA PHE A 788 12.00 17.60 8.44
C PHE A 788 12.92 17.71 7.22
N SER A 789 13.26 18.96 6.86
CA SER A 789 14.26 19.24 5.84
C SER A 789 15.64 18.72 6.24
N ILE A 790 16.54 18.54 5.26
CA ILE A 790 17.93 18.12 5.51
C ILE A 790 18.61 19.06 6.52
N GLN A 791 18.34 20.37 6.42
CA GLN A 791 18.90 21.39 7.31
C GLN A 791 18.35 21.27 8.74
N GLN A 792 17.06 20.98 8.89
CA GLN A 792 16.45 20.78 10.22
C GLN A 792 16.95 19.48 10.86
N LEU A 793 17.14 18.39 10.10
CA LEU A 793 17.72 17.15 10.62
C LEU A 793 19.16 17.35 11.09
N ALA A 794 19.96 18.13 10.37
CA ALA A 794 21.31 18.50 10.80
C ALA A 794 21.29 19.27 12.13
N VAL A 795 20.28 20.12 12.35
CA VAL A 795 20.07 20.82 13.63
C VAL A 795 19.72 19.85 14.76
N LEU A 796 18.84 18.87 14.51
CA LEU A 796 18.50 17.83 15.50
C LEU A 796 19.74 16.99 15.87
N LYS A 797 20.54 16.57 14.88
CA LYS A 797 21.82 15.89 15.11
C LYS A 797 22.76 16.74 15.95
N ARG A 798 22.96 18.01 15.57
CA ARG A 798 23.80 18.94 16.32
C ARG A 798 23.35 19.09 17.79
N ASN A 799 22.05 19.16 18.04
CA ASN A 799 21.51 19.22 19.41
C ASN A 799 21.87 17.95 20.21
N LEU A 800 21.84 16.77 19.59
CA LEU A 800 22.29 15.53 20.22
C LEU A 800 23.79 15.52 20.51
N ASP A 801 24.62 16.04 19.59
CA ASP A 801 26.08 16.14 19.79
C ASP A 801 26.45 17.09 20.93
N GLU A 802 25.75 18.23 21.02
CA GLU A 802 25.93 19.21 22.11
C GLU A 802 25.49 18.62 23.47
N THR A 803 24.49 17.73 23.47
CA THR A 803 24.01 17.04 24.67
C THR A 803 24.93 15.87 25.09
N TYR A 804 25.51 15.15 24.11
CA TYR A 804 26.26 13.91 24.30
C TYR A 804 27.64 13.96 23.61
N PRO A 805 28.58 14.81 24.07
CA PRO A 805 29.87 15.02 23.39
C PRO A 805 30.76 13.78 23.34
N ASP A 806 30.65 12.90 24.34
CA ASP A 806 31.44 11.68 24.50
C ASP A 806 30.84 10.44 23.81
N GLY A 807 29.76 10.62 23.05
CA GLY A 807 29.04 9.55 22.36
C GLY A 807 27.67 9.27 22.97
N TYR A 808 26.79 8.68 22.16
CA TYR A 808 25.39 8.50 22.51
C TYR A 808 25.16 7.33 23.45
N PRO A 809 24.20 7.45 24.39
CA PRO A 809 23.84 6.35 25.27
C PRO A 809 23.19 5.20 24.47
N ALA A 810 23.35 3.97 24.96
CA ALA A 810 22.98 2.77 24.22
C ALA A 810 21.47 2.68 23.90
N ASN A 811 20.62 3.30 24.72
CA ASN A 811 19.18 3.40 24.51
C ASN A 811 18.79 4.41 23.40
N LEU A 812 19.66 5.37 23.06
CA LEU A 812 19.44 6.36 22.01
C LEU A 812 19.85 5.84 20.62
N LEU A 813 20.84 4.92 20.54
CA LEU A 813 21.34 4.41 19.26
C LEU A 813 20.24 3.81 18.36
N PRO A 814 19.30 2.99 18.86
CA PRO A 814 18.19 2.48 18.02
C PRO A 814 17.23 3.58 17.53
N LYS A 815 17.25 4.76 18.15
CA LYS A 815 16.32 5.88 17.88
C LYS A 815 16.84 6.88 16.85
N LEU A 816 18.06 6.69 16.34
CA LEU A 816 18.71 7.68 15.45
C LEU A 816 18.03 7.81 14.08
N GLY A 817 17.40 6.75 13.58
CA GLY A 817 16.67 6.74 12.31
C GLY A 817 17.40 7.50 11.18
N PRO A 818 16.77 8.53 10.57
CA PRO A 818 17.35 9.30 9.47
C PRO A 818 18.58 10.14 9.86
N LEU A 819 18.84 10.37 11.15
CA LEU A 819 20.04 11.09 11.60
C LEU A 819 21.31 10.30 11.31
N ILE A 820 21.23 8.98 11.11
CA ILE A 820 22.39 8.14 10.75
C ILE A 820 23.10 8.66 9.51
N SER A 821 22.37 9.24 8.55
CA SER A 821 22.98 9.85 7.35
C SER A 821 23.95 11.00 7.64
N PHE A 822 23.84 11.64 8.81
CA PHE A 822 24.70 12.75 9.27
C PHE A 822 25.80 12.31 10.25
N VAL A 823 25.85 11.03 10.62
CA VAL A 823 26.82 10.49 11.58
C VAL A 823 28.12 10.14 10.85
N THR A 824 29.28 10.49 11.41
CA THR A 824 30.57 10.11 10.82
C THR A 824 31.13 8.81 11.45
N PRO A 825 32.09 8.13 10.80
CA PRO A 825 32.80 7.01 11.42
C PRO A 825 33.45 7.35 12.77
N GLU A 826 33.90 8.59 12.96
CA GLU A 826 34.44 9.08 14.24
C GLU A 826 33.36 9.14 15.33
N ASP A 827 32.14 9.57 14.99
CA ASP A 827 31.01 9.53 15.92
C ASP A 827 30.71 8.08 16.34
N ILE A 828 30.71 7.14 15.38
CA ILE A 828 30.42 5.71 15.60
C ILE A 828 31.48 5.07 16.52
N SER A 829 32.73 5.49 16.44
CA SER A 829 33.82 4.94 17.27
C SER A 829 33.59 5.14 18.78
N LYS A 830 32.77 6.12 19.15
CA LYS A 830 32.40 6.42 20.55
C LYS A 830 31.26 5.54 21.07
N TRP A 831 30.56 4.82 20.20
CA TRP A 831 29.34 4.10 20.55
C TRP A 831 29.59 2.74 21.19
N LYS A 832 28.67 2.30 22.06
CA LYS A 832 28.70 0.96 22.67
C LYS A 832 27.58 0.09 22.08
N ILE A 833 27.89 -0.58 20.97
CA ILE A 833 26.94 -1.46 20.26
C ILE A 833 27.07 -2.88 20.81
N THR A 834 26.34 -3.18 21.90
CA THR A 834 26.49 -4.44 22.66
C THR A 834 25.49 -5.53 22.31
N SER A 835 24.54 -5.28 21.40
CA SER A 835 23.52 -6.27 21.03
C SER A 835 23.26 -6.33 19.52
N ALA A 836 22.94 -7.53 19.05
CA ALA A 836 22.56 -7.76 17.65
C ALA A 836 21.25 -7.04 17.28
N ASP A 837 20.37 -6.77 18.25
CA ASP A 837 19.14 -6.01 18.05
C ASP A 837 19.44 -4.54 17.69
N VAL A 838 20.38 -3.90 18.40
CA VAL A 838 20.82 -2.53 18.10
C VAL A 838 21.51 -2.49 16.73
N LEU A 839 22.38 -3.48 16.44
CA LEU A 839 23.01 -3.62 15.14
C LEU A 839 21.97 -3.70 14.00
N ALA A 840 20.92 -4.52 14.19
CA ALA A 840 19.84 -4.68 13.22
C ALA A 840 19.10 -3.37 12.96
N VAL A 841 18.78 -2.60 14.02
CA VAL A 841 18.08 -1.32 13.86
C VAL A 841 18.97 -0.29 13.15
N LEU A 842 20.25 -0.21 13.48
CA LEU A 842 21.18 0.73 12.84
C LEU A 842 21.37 0.43 11.34
N LEU A 843 21.61 -0.84 10.98
CA LEU A 843 21.82 -1.24 9.58
C LEU A 843 20.53 -1.20 8.75
N LYS A 844 19.36 -1.35 9.38
CA LYS A 844 18.06 -1.22 8.71
C LYS A 844 17.82 0.19 8.14
N ASN A 845 18.43 1.22 8.71
CA ASN A 845 18.36 2.59 8.19
C ASN A 845 19.26 2.82 6.97
N GLU A 846 19.80 1.75 6.40
CA GLU A 846 20.57 1.76 5.18
C GLU A 846 21.75 2.76 5.16
N PRO A 847 22.63 2.78 6.19
CA PRO A 847 23.82 3.63 6.20
C PRO A 847 24.71 3.41 4.97
N SER A 848 25.56 4.39 4.68
CA SER A 848 26.60 4.25 3.65
C SER A 848 27.56 3.10 3.99
N ASP A 849 28.27 2.57 3.00
CA ASP A 849 29.19 1.45 3.21
C ASP A 849 30.27 1.76 4.26
N ASP A 850 30.77 3.00 4.31
CA ASP A 850 31.75 3.44 5.31
C ASP A 850 31.16 3.44 6.73
N GLN A 851 29.94 3.96 6.89
CA GLN A 851 29.21 3.97 8.16
C GLN A 851 28.86 2.54 8.60
N ALA A 852 28.34 1.71 7.69
CA ALA A 852 28.00 0.32 7.96
C ALA A 852 29.24 -0.49 8.38
N SER A 853 30.37 -0.30 7.69
CA SER A 853 31.64 -0.92 8.06
C SER A 853 32.08 -0.52 9.47
N ALA A 854 31.98 0.77 9.82
CA ALA A 854 32.31 1.25 11.16
C ALA A 854 31.38 0.67 12.24
N ILE A 855 30.07 0.60 11.99
CA ILE A 855 29.07 0.02 12.90
C ILE A 855 29.36 -1.46 13.15
N ILE A 856 29.60 -2.23 12.09
CA ILE A 856 29.89 -3.67 12.19
C ILE A 856 31.20 -3.90 12.94
N LYS A 857 32.26 -3.15 12.62
CA LYS A 857 33.56 -3.22 13.31
C LYS A 857 33.44 -2.88 14.80
N GLN A 858 32.62 -1.89 15.16
CA GLN A 858 32.40 -1.54 16.55
C GLN A 858 31.69 -2.67 17.31
N TYR A 859 30.67 -3.29 16.69
CA TYR A 859 29.98 -4.44 17.28
C TYR A 859 30.91 -5.64 17.50
N VAL A 860 31.69 -6.03 16.47
CA VAL A 860 32.63 -7.16 16.55
C VAL A 860 33.79 -6.84 17.49
N GLY A 861 34.31 -5.61 17.46
CA GLY A 861 35.42 -5.15 18.31
C GLY A 861 35.12 -5.16 19.80
N LEU A 862 33.85 -5.12 20.18
CA LEU A 862 33.38 -5.31 21.56
C LEU A 862 33.30 -6.80 21.99
N GLY A 863 33.72 -7.72 21.13
CA GLY A 863 33.75 -9.17 21.40
C GLY A 863 32.43 -9.89 21.13
N ASN A 864 31.48 -9.25 20.45
CA ASN A 864 30.19 -9.87 20.14
C ASN A 864 30.30 -10.87 18.99
N ALA A 865 29.55 -11.97 19.08
CA ALA A 865 29.54 -13.01 18.04
C ALA A 865 28.67 -12.62 16.83
N LEU A 866 29.10 -13.04 15.63
CA LEU A 866 28.32 -13.00 14.39
C LEU A 866 27.33 -14.17 14.33
N ASN A 867 26.38 -14.19 15.28
CA ASN A 867 25.30 -15.18 15.34
C ASN A 867 24.24 -14.95 14.24
N ALA A 868 23.19 -15.79 14.22
CA ALA A 868 22.16 -15.73 13.19
C ALA A 868 21.44 -14.37 13.13
N THR A 869 21.15 -13.76 14.27
CA THR A 869 20.53 -12.42 14.34
C THR A 869 21.44 -11.35 13.73
N ALA A 870 22.72 -11.34 14.09
CA ALA A 870 23.69 -10.38 13.59
C ALA A 870 23.95 -10.55 12.08
N LEU A 871 24.12 -11.79 11.60
CA LEU A 871 24.32 -12.04 10.16
C LEU A 871 23.10 -11.67 9.33
N ASN A 872 21.91 -11.96 9.84
CA ASN A 872 20.68 -11.55 9.18
C ASN A 872 20.48 -10.03 9.18
N ALA A 873 21.03 -9.31 10.17
CA ALA A 873 21.03 -7.85 10.21
C ALA A 873 21.99 -7.24 9.18
N ILE A 874 23.18 -7.83 9.04
CA ILE A 874 24.16 -7.48 8.00
C ILE A 874 23.58 -7.76 6.62
N GLY A 875 22.96 -8.93 6.47
CA GLY A 875 22.23 -9.34 5.28
C GLY A 875 23.07 -9.32 3.99
N THR A 876 22.39 -9.42 2.86
CA THR A 876 23.01 -9.39 1.53
C THR A 876 23.70 -8.06 1.22
N LYS A 877 23.20 -6.93 1.76
CA LYS A 877 23.71 -5.59 1.45
C LYS A 877 25.12 -5.37 2.00
N TYR A 878 25.36 -5.76 3.25
CA TYR A 878 26.60 -5.43 3.96
C TYR A 878 27.55 -6.61 4.17
N VAL A 879 27.16 -7.85 3.80
CA VAL A 879 28.04 -9.03 3.96
C VAL A 879 29.37 -8.88 3.22
N CYS A 880 29.39 -8.15 2.11
CA CYS A 880 30.61 -7.91 1.33
C CYS A 880 31.59 -6.94 2.01
N LEU A 881 31.17 -6.23 3.07
CA LEU A 881 32.02 -5.34 3.85
C LEU A 881 32.83 -6.06 4.93
N LEU A 882 32.49 -7.33 5.20
CA LEU A 882 33.20 -8.15 6.18
C LEU A 882 34.60 -8.50 5.67
N ASN A 883 35.60 -8.30 6.52
CA ASN A 883 36.98 -8.70 6.24
C ASN A 883 37.19 -10.20 6.50
N VAL A 884 38.34 -10.74 6.10
CA VAL A 884 38.65 -12.18 6.23
C VAL A 884 38.56 -12.67 7.68
N VAL A 885 39.02 -11.88 8.65
CA VAL A 885 38.97 -12.25 10.07
C VAL A 885 37.54 -12.32 10.57
N GLU A 886 36.70 -11.34 10.21
CA GLU A 886 35.28 -11.32 10.55
C GLU A 886 34.52 -12.49 9.88
N LEU A 887 34.82 -12.79 8.62
CA LEU A 887 34.23 -13.93 7.92
C LEU A 887 34.63 -15.26 8.58
N ASP A 888 35.87 -15.41 9.02
CA ASP A 888 36.35 -16.63 9.68
C ASP A 888 35.68 -16.87 11.04
N MET A 889 35.29 -15.80 11.76
CA MET A 889 34.52 -15.88 13.01
C MET A 889 33.11 -16.44 12.84
N ILE A 890 32.57 -16.50 11.61
CA ILE A 890 31.24 -17.07 11.35
C ILE A 890 31.29 -18.58 11.51
N ASP A 891 30.55 -19.14 12.46
CA ASP A 891 30.36 -20.58 12.55
C ASP A 891 29.48 -21.08 11.39
N SER A 892 29.90 -22.17 10.74
CA SER A 892 29.22 -22.74 9.57
C SER A 892 27.75 -23.07 9.87
N SER A 893 27.41 -23.57 11.07
CA SER A 893 26.02 -23.93 11.41
C SER A 893 25.09 -22.72 11.43
N THR A 894 25.61 -21.52 11.68
CA THR A 894 24.85 -20.26 11.68
C THR A 894 24.23 -19.97 10.31
N LEU A 895 24.88 -20.39 9.21
CA LEU A 895 24.35 -20.23 7.86
C LEU A 895 23.08 -21.07 7.59
N ARG A 896 22.72 -22.01 8.48
CA ARG A 896 21.41 -22.69 8.41
C ARG A 896 20.26 -21.76 8.77
N LEU A 897 20.51 -20.78 9.63
CA LEU A 897 19.52 -19.85 10.19
C LEU A 897 19.57 -18.46 9.55
N ALA A 898 20.66 -18.15 8.86
CA ALA A 898 20.83 -16.90 8.13
C ALA A 898 20.60 -17.07 6.62
N SER A 899 20.02 -16.06 5.97
CA SER A 899 19.88 -16.03 4.51
C SER A 899 20.74 -14.91 3.94
N LEU A 900 21.80 -15.27 3.22
CA LEU A 900 22.75 -14.34 2.61
C LEU A 900 22.85 -14.60 1.11
N ASN A 901 23.19 -13.56 0.34
CA ASN A 901 23.53 -13.68 -1.06
C ASN A 901 24.85 -12.94 -1.35
N PRO A 902 26.00 -13.65 -1.42
CA PRO A 902 27.30 -13.03 -1.67
C PRO A 902 27.58 -12.74 -3.16
N SER A 903 26.59 -12.77 -4.06
CA SER A 903 26.82 -12.66 -5.51
C SER A 903 27.57 -11.39 -5.93
N ALA A 904 27.39 -10.28 -5.20
CA ALA A 904 28.05 -9.00 -5.46
C ALA A 904 29.46 -8.89 -4.82
N CYS A 905 29.84 -9.85 -3.96
CA CYS A 905 31.08 -9.75 -3.20
C CYS A 905 32.33 -10.09 -4.02
N SER A 906 33.49 -9.77 -3.44
CA SER A 906 34.80 -10.22 -3.93
C SER A 906 34.88 -11.75 -4.02
N GLN A 907 35.74 -12.26 -4.89
CA GLN A 907 35.90 -13.71 -5.04
C GLN A 907 36.37 -14.38 -3.74
N ILE A 908 37.25 -13.72 -2.97
CA ILE A 908 37.74 -14.22 -1.68
C ILE A 908 36.57 -14.42 -0.71
N THR A 909 35.69 -13.42 -0.60
CA THR A 909 34.49 -13.50 0.25
C THR A 909 33.57 -14.63 -0.19
N LYS A 910 33.36 -14.79 -1.50
CA LYS A 910 32.54 -15.87 -2.08
C LYS A 910 33.12 -17.25 -1.74
N ASP A 911 34.43 -17.43 -1.87
CA ASP A 911 35.10 -18.70 -1.61
C ASP A 911 34.97 -19.13 -0.14
N ILE A 912 35.18 -18.18 0.80
CA ILE A 912 35.05 -18.44 2.25
C ILE A 912 33.60 -18.81 2.61
N LEU A 913 32.63 -18.00 2.15
CA LEU A 913 31.21 -18.23 2.45
C LEU A 913 30.70 -19.51 1.80
N TYR A 914 31.14 -19.84 0.58
CA TYR A 914 30.80 -21.11 -0.07
C TYR A 914 31.29 -22.32 0.74
N ALA A 915 32.55 -22.30 1.20
CA ALA A 915 33.10 -23.39 2.00
C ALA A 915 32.31 -23.60 3.30
N LYS A 916 31.95 -22.50 3.98
CA LYS A 916 31.11 -22.54 5.20
C LYS A 916 29.70 -23.03 4.90
N ALA A 917 29.06 -22.55 3.82
CA ALA A 917 27.72 -22.98 3.42
C ALA A 917 27.66 -24.46 3.03
N LYS A 918 28.64 -24.94 2.26
CA LYS A 918 28.78 -26.36 1.90
C LYS A 918 28.91 -27.24 3.14
N HIS A 919 29.70 -26.81 4.14
CA HIS A 919 29.79 -27.52 5.40
C HIS A 919 28.45 -27.49 6.16
N ALA A 920 27.81 -26.32 6.21
CA ALA A 920 26.53 -26.10 6.88
C ALA A 920 25.44 -27.03 6.36
N PHE A 921 25.35 -27.24 5.05
CA PHE A 921 24.28 -28.01 4.39
C PHE A 921 24.69 -29.43 3.97
N SER A 922 25.80 -29.95 4.50
CA SER A 922 26.37 -31.24 4.10
C SER A 922 25.44 -32.44 4.32
N ASP A 923 24.55 -32.39 5.30
CA ASP A 923 23.49 -33.37 5.59
C ASP A 923 22.40 -33.41 4.51
N GLN A 924 22.17 -32.31 3.81
CA GLN A 924 21.14 -32.18 2.79
C GLN A 924 21.65 -32.52 1.38
N ARG A 925 22.90 -32.96 1.22
CA ARG A 925 23.56 -33.14 -0.10
C ARG A 925 22.80 -34.03 -1.08
N TYR A 926 22.04 -35.00 -0.58
CA TYR A 926 21.26 -35.93 -1.39
C TYR A 926 19.77 -35.54 -1.49
N SER A 927 19.37 -34.42 -0.89
CA SER A 927 18.03 -33.87 -1.03
C SER A 927 17.91 -33.15 -2.38
N PRO A 928 16.79 -33.29 -3.10
CA PRO A 928 16.48 -32.47 -4.27
C PRO A 928 16.53 -30.96 -3.99
N THR A 929 16.36 -30.55 -2.74
CA THR A 929 16.33 -29.16 -2.29
C THR A 929 17.72 -28.60 -1.94
N TYR A 930 18.79 -29.39 -2.11
CA TYR A 930 20.15 -28.96 -1.80
C TYR A 930 20.57 -27.75 -2.65
N TYR A 931 20.17 -27.76 -3.92
CA TYR A 931 20.49 -26.69 -4.86
C TYR A 931 19.95 -25.35 -4.36
N GLU A 932 18.71 -25.28 -3.90
CA GLU A 932 18.00 -24.10 -3.40
C GLU A 932 18.62 -23.51 -2.12
N LEU A 933 19.35 -24.33 -1.36
CA LEU A 933 20.12 -23.90 -0.19
C LEU A 933 21.49 -23.33 -0.59
N ILE A 934 22.18 -23.98 -1.52
CA ILE A 934 23.56 -23.62 -1.88
C ILE A 934 23.65 -22.58 -3.01
N GLU A 935 22.61 -22.42 -3.82
CA GLU A 935 22.54 -21.56 -5.00
C GLU A 935 23.12 -20.15 -4.78
N PRO A 936 22.77 -19.41 -3.70
CA PRO A 936 23.31 -18.07 -3.50
C PRO A 936 24.83 -18.01 -3.36
N TYR A 937 25.45 -19.12 -2.95
CA TYR A 937 26.88 -19.21 -2.66
C TYR A 937 27.70 -19.77 -3.83
N LEU A 938 27.07 -20.23 -4.92
CA LEU A 938 27.75 -20.93 -6.02
C LEU A 938 28.81 -20.10 -6.75
N GLY A 939 28.79 -18.78 -6.61
CA GLY A 939 29.87 -17.90 -7.08
C GLY A 939 31.25 -18.22 -6.50
N GLY A 940 31.33 -18.93 -5.36
CA GLY A 940 32.58 -19.41 -4.75
C GLY A 940 32.85 -20.91 -4.96
N ALA A 941 32.02 -21.61 -5.74
CA ALA A 941 32.11 -23.06 -5.88
C ALA A 941 33.32 -23.48 -6.74
N PRO A 942 34.14 -24.45 -6.29
CA PRO A 942 35.17 -25.04 -7.12
C PRO A 942 34.56 -25.96 -8.19
N SER A 943 35.29 -26.19 -9.27
CA SER A 943 34.83 -27.01 -10.40
C SER A 943 34.37 -28.41 -10.01
N VAL A 944 35.04 -29.04 -9.04
CA VAL A 944 34.67 -30.39 -8.56
C VAL A 944 33.24 -30.45 -8.03
N ASP A 945 32.79 -29.40 -7.35
CA ASP A 945 31.44 -29.36 -6.79
C ASP A 945 30.39 -29.04 -7.87
N LEU A 946 30.73 -28.18 -8.84
CA LEU A 946 29.88 -27.93 -10.00
C LEU A 946 29.68 -29.19 -10.86
N ARG A 947 30.73 -29.99 -11.04
CA ARG A 947 30.64 -31.31 -11.71
C ARG A 947 29.81 -32.33 -10.94
N ALA A 948 29.71 -32.19 -9.62
CA ALA A 948 28.81 -33.01 -8.82
C ALA A 948 27.36 -32.57 -9.05
N LEU A 949 27.08 -31.27 -9.02
CA LEU A 949 25.76 -30.71 -9.27
C LEU A 949 25.24 -30.99 -10.69
N SER A 950 26.11 -31.02 -11.70
CA SER A 950 25.72 -31.30 -13.09
C SER A 950 25.11 -32.70 -13.28
N LYS A 951 25.35 -33.63 -12.35
CA LYS A 951 24.78 -34.98 -12.38
C LYS A 951 23.34 -35.04 -11.86
N GLU A 952 22.91 -34.01 -11.14
CA GLU A 952 21.60 -33.95 -10.48
C GLU A 952 20.55 -33.16 -11.29
N ASN A 953 20.90 -32.66 -12.48
CA ASN A 953 20.00 -31.90 -13.37
C ASN A 953 19.23 -30.77 -12.66
N VAL A 954 19.96 -29.90 -11.97
CA VAL A 954 19.41 -28.87 -11.08
C VAL A 954 18.63 -27.74 -11.78
N ASN A 955 18.66 -27.67 -13.11
CA ASN A 955 18.03 -26.61 -13.92
C ASN A 955 18.51 -25.20 -13.52
N MET A 956 19.82 -25.04 -13.31
CA MET A 956 20.47 -23.78 -12.97
C MET A 956 20.08 -22.68 -13.95
N GLU A 957 19.81 -21.49 -13.42
CA GLU A 957 19.57 -20.32 -14.26
C GLU A 957 20.85 -19.91 -15.01
N VAL A 958 20.69 -19.42 -16.24
CA VAL A 958 21.82 -18.85 -17.01
C VAL A 958 22.40 -17.62 -16.28
N SER A 959 21.56 -16.89 -15.54
CA SER A 959 21.97 -15.75 -14.70
C SER A 959 22.90 -16.18 -13.55
N THR A 960 22.61 -17.32 -12.90
CA THR A 960 23.44 -17.94 -11.86
C THR A 960 24.71 -18.51 -12.47
N PHE A 961 24.60 -19.17 -13.63
CA PHE A 961 25.74 -19.69 -14.39
C PHE A 961 26.74 -18.59 -14.76
N ALA A 962 26.26 -17.44 -15.23
CA ALA A 962 27.10 -16.28 -15.55
C ALA A 962 27.86 -15.71 -14.33
N LYS A 963 27.38 -15.97 -13.11
CA LYS A 963 27.98 -15.48 -11.84
C LYS A 963 28.95 -16.47 -11.19
N LEU A 964 29.16 -17.65 -11.78
CA LEU A 964 30.07 -18.67 -11.26
C LEU A 964 31.53 -18.19 -11.25
N ARG A 965 32.34 -18.82 -10.39
CA ARG A 965 33.78 -18.59 -10.35
C ARG A 965 34.40 -18.88 -11.72
N ARG A 966 35.08 -17.89 -12.31
CA ARG A 966 35.56 -17.91 -13.71
C ARG A 966 36.42 -19.14 -14.03
N ASP A 967 37.42 -19.44 -13.21
CA ASP A 967 38.30 -20.61 -13.39
C ASP A 967 37.53 -21.94 -13.38
N SER A 968 36.46 -22.01 -12.59
CA SER A 968 35.66 -23.22 -12.40
C SER A 968 34.72 -23.40 -13.57
N LEU A 969 34.08 -22.33 -14.03
CA LEU A 969 33.27 -22.30 -15.25
C LEU A 969 34.09 -22.70 -16.48
N MET A 970 35.30 -22.14 -16.66
CA MET A 970 36.17 -22.46 -17.80
C MET A 970 36.58 -23.94 -17.86
N SER A 971 36.54 -24.64 -16.72
CA SER A 971 36.89 -26.07 -16.67
C SER A 971 35.73 -27.02 -17.01
N LEU A 972 34.50 -26.51 -17.14
CA LEU A 972 33.31 -27.31 -17.40
C LEU A 972 33.22 -27.73 -18.86
N THR A 973 32.84 -28.99 -19.11
CA THR A 973 32.56 -29.50 -20.46
C THR A 973 31.16 -29.10 -20.94
N PRO A 974 30.87 -29.14 -22.26
CA PRO A 974 29.52 -28.92 -22.78
C PRO A 974 28.47 -29.85 -22.15
N SER A 975 28.81 -31.13 -21.93
CA SER A 975 27.91 -32.08 -21.25
C SER A 975 27.65 -31.73 -19.79
N GLU A 976 28.64 -31.21 -19.06
CA GLU A 976 28.46 -30.73 -17.69
C GLU A 976 27.59 -29.46 -17.66
N VAL A 977 27.77 -28.54 -18.60
CA VAL A 977 26.90 -27.35 -18.74
C VAL A 977 25.47 -27.73 -19.09
N GLN A 978 25.27 -28.73 -19.96
CA GLN A 978 23.96 -29.32 -20.23
C GLN A 978 23.31 -29.86 -18.95
N GLY A 979 24.06 -30.59 -18.13
CA GLY A 979 23.57 -31.13 -16.85
C GLY A 979 23.30 -30.06 -15.78
N LEU A 980 24.01 -28.93 -15.79
CA LEU A 980 23.72 -27.81 -14.88
C LEU A 980 22.47 -27.05 -15.31
N LEU A 981 22.38 -26.64 -16.58
CA LEU A 981 21.31 -25.76 -17.05
C LEU A 981 19.98 -26.48 -17.31
N GLY A 982 20.01 -27.77 -17.66
CA GLY A 982 18.81 -28.56 -17.92
C GLY A 982 17.88 -27.88 -18.93
N MET A 983 16.64 -27.59 -18.51
CA MET A 983 15.64 -26.89 -19.33
C MET A 983 16.03 -25.46 -19.73
N ASN A 984 16.94 -24.83 -18.99
CA ASN A 984 17.40 -23.47 -19.27
C ASN A 984 18.53 -23.43 -20.31
N LEU A 985 18.99 -24.57 -20.82
CA LEU A 985 20.07 -24.66 -21.80
C LEU A 985 19.80 -23.83 -23.06
N GLY A 986 18.54 -23.80 -23.54
CA GLY A 986 18.16 -23.02 -24.73
C GLY A 986 18.38 -21.51 -24.58
N ASP A 987 18.31 -20.97 -23.36
CA ASP A 987 18.52 -19.54 -23.11
C ASP A 987 19.99 -19.15 -23.20
N LEU A 988 20.92 -20.12 -23.11
CA LEU A 988 22.37 -19.87 -23.19
C LEU A 988 22.75 -19.12 -24.48
N LYS A 989 21.98 -19.31 -25.56
CA LYS A 989 22.18 -18.60 -26.82
C LYS A 989 22.03 -17.07 -26.69
N LYS A 990 21.08 -16.61 -25.85
CA LYS A 990 20.85 -15.17 -25.61
C LYS A 990 22.05 -14.51 -24.93
N TRP A 991 22.77 -15.28 -24.11
CA TRP A 991 23.92 -14.85 -23.32
C TRP A 991 25.27 -15.14 -23.98
N GLN A 992 25.29 -15.69 -25.20
CA GLN A 992 26.52 -16.15 -25.86
C GLN A 992 27.58 -15.06 -26.01
N ASN A 993 27.18 -13.79 -26.10
CA ASN A 993 28.08 -12.66 -26.26
C ASN A 993 28.43 -11.96 -24.93
N GLU A 994 27.95 -12.48 -23.79
CA GLU A 994 28.20 -11.93 -22.48
C GLU A 994 29.36 -12.67 -21.79
N SER A 995 30.25 -11.93 -21.12
CA SER A 995 31.30 -12.54 -20.29
C SER A 995 30.69 -13.02 -18.97
N PRO A 996 31.06 -14.21 -18.44
CA PRO A 996 32.12 -15.12 -18.89
C PRO A 996 31.66 -16.19 -19.91
N ILE A 997 30.40 -16.23 -20.31
CA ILE A 997 29.83 -17.29 -21.17
C ILE A 997 30.50 -17.31 -22.54
N TRP A 998 30.71 -16.13 -23.15
CA TRP A 998 31.39 -16.01 -24.43
C TRP A 998 32.78 -16.66 -24.43
N GLU A 999 33.55 -16.42 -23.37
CA GLU A 999 34.91 -16.94 -23.25
C GLU A 999 34.91 -18.46 -23.08
N TRP A 1000 33.96 -18.99 -22.31
CA TRP A 1000 33.79 -20.43 -22.20
C TRP A 1000 33.51 -21.05 -23.56
N VAL A 1001 32.61 -20.47 -24.36
CA VAL A 1001 32.34 -20.92 -25.74
C VAL A 1001 33.64 -20.95 -26.56
N GLN A 1002 34.50 -19.93 -26.46
CA GLN A 1002 35.80 -19.90 -27.16
C GLN A 1002 36.76 -21.01 -26.72
N THR A 1003 36.69 -21.47 -25.47
CA THR A 1003 37.55 -22.57 -24.97
C THR A 1003 37.11 -23.95 -25.43
N GLN A 1004 35.87 -24.09 -25.91
CA GLN A 1004 35.33 -25.38 -26.36
C GLN A 1004 35.59 -25.62 -27.85
N LYS A 1005 35.54 -26.89 -28.26
CA LYS A 1005 35.52 -27.28 -29.67
C LYS A 1005 34.13 -27.02 -30.25
N GLN A 1006 34.06 -26.50 -31.48
CA GLN A 1006 32.77 -26.26 -32.13
C GLN A 1006 31.96 -27.57 -32.28
N SER A 1007 32.63 -28.69 -32.59
CA SER A 1007 31.98 -30.01 -32.70
C SER A 1007 31.35 -30.50 -31.40
N GLU A 1008 31.86 -30.10 -30.23
CA GLU A 1008 31.28 -30.44 -28.93
C GLU A 1008 30.14 -29.47 -28.55
N LEU A 1009 30.23 -28.20 -28.93
CA LEU A 1009 29.15 -27.22 -28.75
C LEU A 1009 27.92 -27.57 -29.59
N ASP A 1010 28.13 -28.06 -30.82
CA ASP A 1010 27.05 -28.44 -31.73
C ASP A 1010 26.19 -29.58 -31.17
N LYS A 1011 26.77 -30.46 -30.33
CA LYS A 1011 26.03 -31.54 -29.62
C LYS A 1011 24.99 -31.01 -28.64
N LEU A 1012 25.08 -29.75 -28.21
CA LEU A 1012 24.09 -29.13 -27.35
C LEU A 1012 22.81 -28.73 -28.10
N HIS A 1013 22.84 -28.68 -29.44
CA HIS A 1013 21.70 -28.32 -30.30
C HIS A 1013 21.06 -26.95 -29.98
N VAL A 1014 21.81 -26.02 -29.38
CA VAL A 1014 21.35 -24.66 -29.04
C VAL A 1014 21.91 -23.57 -29.95
N GLY A 1015 22.68 -23.95 -30.98
CA GLY A 1015 23.21 -23.01 -31.98
C GLY A 1015 24.28 -22.06 -31.46
N LEU A 1016 25.07 -22.46 -30.46
CA LEU A 1016 26.25 -21.71 -30.01
C LEU A 1016 27.33 -21.74 -31.10
N ALA A 1017 28.02 -20.60 -31.30
CA ALA A 1017 29.01 -20.44 -32.35
C ALA A 1017 30.29 -19.75 -31.83
N GLY A 1018 31.42 -20.04 -32.45
CA GLY A 1018 32.71 -19.43 -32.10
C GLY A 1018 33.60 -20.31 -31.23
N GLY A 1019 33.33 -21.62 -31.16
CA GLY A 1019 34.31 -22.57 -30.63
C GLY A 1019 35.52 -22.72 -31.54
N THR A 1020 36.56 -23.36 -31.02
CA THR A 1020 37.77 -23.70 -31.80
C THR A 1020 37.44 -24.64 -32.96
N GLN A 1021 37.94 -24.34 -34.16
CA GLN A 1021 37.76 -25.17 -35.35
C GLN A 1021 38.70 -26.38 -35.33
N GLU A 1022 38.21 -27.55 -35.73
CA GLU A 1022 39.05 -28.73 -35.89
C GLU A 1022 39.71 -28.73 -37.28
N GLY A 1023 41.00 -28.39 -37.34
CA GLY A 1023 41.81 -28.49 -38.57
C GLY A 1023 43.23 -27.96 -38.41
N TYR A 1024 44.22 -28.70 -38.94
CA TYR A 1024 45.60 -28.21 -39.04
C TYR A 1024 45.68 -27.10 -40.11
N MET A 1025 46.33 -25.99 -39.79
CA MET A 1025 46.81 -25.06 -40.83
C MET A 1025 47.92 -25.75 -41.63
N ASN A 1026 47.62 -26.23 -42.84
CA ASN A 1026 48.66 -26.58 -43.82
C ASN A 1026 49.31 -25.28 -44.30
N ILE A 1027 50.41 -24.88 -43.66
CA ILE A 1027 51.28 -23.83 -44.20
C ILE A 1027 52.02 -24.43 -45.39
N VAL A 1028 51.43 -24.31 -46.58
CA VAL A 1028 52.14 -24.56 -47.84
C VAL A 1028 53.14 -23.42 -48.02
N LYS A 1029 54.44 -23.70 -47.82
CA LYS A 1029 55.50 -22.77 -48.21
C LYS A 1029 55.45 -22.61 -49.74
N PRO A 1030 55.43 -21.38 -50.29
CA PRO A 1030 55.54 -21.19 -51.73
C PRO A 1030 56.92 -21.66 -52.18
N GLU A 1031 56.96 -22.64 -53.10
CA GLU A 1031 58.14 -22.88 -53.91
C GLU A 1031 58.29 -21.71 -54.87
N PHE A 1032 59.30 -20.87 -54.64
CA PHE A 1032 59.76 -19.93 -55.67
C PHE A 1032 60.43 -20.75 -56.77
N GLN A 1033 59.81 -20.83 -57.94
CA GLN A 1033 60.46 -21.31 -59.15
C GLN A 1033 61.55 -20.31 -59.56
N SER A 1034 62.80 -20.75 -59.49
CA SER A 1034 63.93 -20.12 -60.13
C SER A 1034 63.92 -20.42 -61.62
N THR A 1035 63.51 -19.45 -62.44
CA THR A 1035 64.18 -18.95 -63.67
C THR A 1035 63.32 -17.88 -64.32
#